data_AF-A0AAI8SNJ9-F1
#
_entry.id   AF-A0AAI8SNJ9-F1
#
_cell.length_a   1.000
_cell.length_b   1.000
_cell.length_c   1.000
_cell.angle_alpha   90.00
_cell.angle_beta   90.00
_cell.angle_gamma   90.00
#
_symmetry.space_group_name_H-M   'P 1'
#
loop_
_entity.id
_entity.type
_entity.pdbx_description
1 polymer ?
#
loop_
_entity_poly.entity_id
_entity_poly.type
_entity_poly.pdbx_seq_one_letter_code
_entity_poly.pdbx_strand_id
1 'polypeptide(L)'
;MTELAPSLIELARRYGIATDYEDWTGRRVRVPETTLTAVLAALGVAAGTEQERNDALTAKLRAYWARRLPATIVGRTGEQIRFWAHVTHGDPAEVWVRLEDGTVRDGVEQVDNFTPPFDLDGRWVGEASFVLPSDLPLGYHRVWLRSGGSEASAALIVTPDWLGLPERLGARRAWGLAVQLYSVRSRQSWGVGDLTDLTDLAVWSAFRHGADYLLVNPLHAAGFSGPANRMEPSPYLPTSRRFVNPIYLHVEAIPEFAELTKRSRVRRLRADVQTHAAGLDAVDRDSSWAAKRTALQWLHQQPRSAGRQLCYAAFRDREGRALDDFATWCALAEEYGPDWHSWPETLQHPDAPGVADFVEKHSEAVDFHRWLQWQLDEQLAAAQSQAIRAGMSLGIMHDLAVGVHPNGADAWALQDVMALGVTAGAPPDEFNQLGQDWSQPPWRPDRLDEHEYRPFRALIRAVLRHAGGVRIDHIIGLFRLWWIPRGSAPTEGTYVRYDHEAMIGIVALEAHRAGAVVVGEDLGTVEPWVRDYLLLRGLLGTSILWFELDRDGNGGPLPAERWREYCLSSVTTHDLPPTAGYLAADHVRLRDSLGLLTRPVADELESDRADLAAWMAELRRVGLLADGETDSEQVILALYRYLGRTPSRLLGVALTDAVGDRRTQNQPGTTDEYPNWRVPLTGPDGQPVLLEDVFTDRRAAALAEAVRAAIAP
;
A
#
# COMPACT_ATOMS: atom_id res chain seq x y z
N MET A 1 -30.60 23.71 -4.35
CA MET A 1 -29.56 23.27 -3.42
C MET A 1 -29.51 24.28 -2.29
N THR A 2 -29.77 23.87 -1.07
CA THR A 2 -29.69 24.72 0.13
C THR A 2 -28.24 25.15 0.34
N GLU A 3 -28.02 26.40 0.74
CA GLU A 3 -26.71 26.90 1.11
C GLU A 3 -26.25 26.22 2.41
N LEU A 4 -25.01 25.71 2.45
CA LEU A 4 -24.46 25.10 3.65
C LEU A 4 -24.34 26.15 4.75
N ALA A 5 -24.68 25.79 5.99
CA ALA A 5 -24.51 26.68 7.13
C ALA A 5 -23.03 27.09 7.29
N PRO A 6 -22.71 28.39 7.51
CA PRO A 6 -21.32 28.83 7.68
C PRO A 6 -20.58 28.11 8.82
N SER A 7 -21.29 27.78 9.91
CA SER A 7 -20.75 27.00 11.04
C SER A 7 -20.35 25.58 10.64
N LEU A 8 -21.10 24.95 9.73
CA LEU A 8 -20.76 23.62 9.21
C LEU A 8 -19.52 23.67 8.30
N ILE A 9 -19.41 24.69 7.45
CA ILE A 9 -18.23 24.89 6.59
C ILE A 9 -16.98 25.11 7.45
N GLU A 10 -17.06 25.98 8.46
CA GLU A 10 -15.93 26.23 9.36
C GLU A 10 -15.55 24.98 10.15
N LEU A 11 -16.54 24.25 10.68
CA LEU A 11 -16.30 22.99 11.39
C LEU A 11 -15.63 21.95 10.48
N ALA A 12 -16.16 21.73 9.27
CA ALA A 12 -15.58 20.82 8.29
C ALA A 12 -14.12 21.20 7.97
N ARG A 13 -13.84 22.49 7.71
CA ARG A 13 -12.49 23.00 7.46
C ARG A 13 -11.55 22.71 8.63
N ARG A 14 -11.99 22.92 9.87
CA ARG A 14 -11.17 22.65 11.07
C ARG A 14 -10.81 21.18 11.22
N TYR A 15 -11.61 20.26 10.67
CA TYR A 15 -11.34 18.82 10.64
C TYR A 15 -10.73 18.35 9.30
N GLY A 16 -10.34 19.26 8.41
CA GLY A 16 -9.71 18.91 7.14
C GLY A 16 -10.66 18.25 6.13
N ILE A 17 -11.97 18.43 6.29
CA ILE A 17 -13.00 17.87 5.40
C ILE A 17 -13.28 18.88 4.29
N ALA A 18 -13.22 18.43 3.04
CA ALA A 18 -13.57 19.25 1.88
C ALA A 18 -15.09 19.50 1.83
N THR A 19 -15.48 20.74 1.59
CA THR A 19 -16.90 21.13 1.40
C THR A 19 -17.31 21.17 -0.08
N ASP A 20 -16.32 21.10 -0.95
CA ASP A 20 -16.44 21.03 -2.39
C ASP A 20 -15.16 20.43 -2.99
N TYR A 21 -15.25 19.92 -4.21
CA TYR A 21 -14.12 19.35 -4.96
C TYR A 21 -14.32 19.60 -6.46
N GLU A 22 -13.26 19.42 -7.24
CA GLU A 22 -13.32 19.40 -8.71
C GLU A 22 -13.42 17.95 -9.17
N ASP A 23 -14.45 17.64 -9.98
CA ASP A 23 -14.59 16.31 -10.58
C ASP A 23 -13.63 16.15 -11.78
N TRP A 24 -13.51 14.92 -12.29
CA TRP A 24 -12.60 14.60 -13.41
C TRP A 24 -12.88 15.37 -14.71
N THR A 25 -14.04 16.02 -14.82
CA THR A 25 -14.41 16.88 -15.98
C THR A 25 -14.03 18.35 -15.77
N GLY A 26 -13.42 18.69 -14.63
CA GLY A 26 -13.09 20.07 -14.25
C GLY A 26 -14.26 20.84 -13.65
N ARG A 27 -15.37 20.17 -13.32
CA ARG A 27 -16.55 20.84 -12.73
C ARG A 27 -16.45 20.81 -11.22
N ARG A 28 -16.71 21.97 -10.60
CA ARG A 28 -16.78 22.09 -9.14
C ARG A 28 -18.09 21.53 -8.59
N VAL A 29 -18.00 20.56 -7.69
CA VAL A 29 -19.12 19.87 -7.03
C VAL A 29 -19.15 20.26 -5.56
N ARG A 30 -20.32 20.70 -5.06
CA ARG A 30 -20.54 20.96 -3.63
C ARG A 30 -20.95 19.67 -2.93
N VAL A 31 -20.38 19.44 -1.75
CA VAL A 31 -20.68 18.26 -0.92
C VAL A 31 -22.00 18.47 -0.17
N PRO A 32 -22.91 17.48 -0.12
CA PRO A 32 -24.16 17.57 0.64
C PRO A 32 -23.94 17.72 2.16
N GLU A 33 -24.86 18.43 2.84
CA GLU A 33 -24.85 18.59 4.31
C GLU A 33 -24.89 17.23 5.04
N THR A 34 -25.65 16.28 4.50
CA THR A 34 -25.76 14.91 5.02
C THR A 34 -24.41 14.19 5.02
N THR A 35 -23.64 14.30 3.93
CA THR A 35 -22.28 13.74 3.83
C THR A 35 -21.35 14.38 4.84
N LEU A 36 -21.33 15.72 4.93
CA LEU A 36 -20.45 16.43 5.88
C LEU A 36 -20.76 16.04 7.34
N THR A 37 -22.04 15.95 7.69
CA THR A 37 -22.48 15.57 9.03
C THR A 37 -22.10 14.12 9.35
N ALA A 38 -22.26 13.20 8.40
CA ALA A 38 -21.89 11.80 8.59
C ALA A 38 -20.37 11.60 8.73
N VAL A 39 -19.56 12.30 7.93
CA VAL A 39 -18.10 12.27 8.04
C VAL A 39 -17.62 12.88 9.35
N LEU A 40 -18.21 13.98 9.80
CA LEU A 40 -17.95 14.55 11.14
C LEU A 40 -18.31 13.56 12.25
N ALA A 41 -19.43 12.86 12.14
CA ALA A 41 -19.83 11.83 13.10
C ALA A 41 -18.82 10.65 13.15
N ALA A 42 -18.25 10.25 12.01
CA ALA A 42 -17.18 9.24 11.96
C ALA A 42 -15.87 9.70 12.62
N LEU A 43 -15.65 11.02 12.74
CA LEU A 43 -14.59 11.63 13.55
C LEU A 43 -15.01 11.82 15.02
N GLY A 44 -16.19 11.35 15.44
CA GLY A 44 -16.73 11.52 16.78
C GLY A 44 -17.25 12.93 17.08
N VAL A 45 -17.66 13.69 16.05
CA VAL A 45 -18.12 15.09 16.17
C VAL A 45 -19.60 15.20 15.83
N ALA A 46 -20.42 15.61 16.79
CA ALA A 46 -21.83 15.94 16.53
C ALA A 46 -21.94 17.27 15.75
N ALA A 47 -22.76 17.30 14.70
CA ALA A 47 -22.89 18.45 13.81
C ALA A 47 -24.29 18.62 13.17
N GLY A 48 -25.29 17.89 13.68
CA GLY A 48 -26.65 17.87 13.14
C GLY A 48 -27.45 19.14 13.43
N THR A 49 -27.04 19.93 14.44
CA THR A 49 -27.67 21.22 14.76
C THR A 49 -26.66 22.36 14.87
N GLU A 50 -27.14 23.60 14.79
CA GLU A 50 -26.29 24.79 14.97
C GLU A 50 -25.63 24.84 16.35
N GLN A 51 -26.34 24.41 17.39
CA GLN A 51 -25.81 24.33 18.75
C GLN A 51 -24.65 23.32 18.82
N GLU A 52 -24.85 22.10 18.30
CA GLU A 52 -23.80 21.07 18.27
C GLU A 52 -22.55 21.55 17.51
N ARG A 53 -22.72 22.24 16.38
CA ARG A 53 -21.60 22.78 15.60
C ARG A 53 -20.81 23.83 16.38
N ASN A 54 -21.49 24.74 17.06
CA ASN A 54 -20.85 25.77 17.88
C ASN A 54 -20.16 25.18 19.12
N ASP A 55 -20.76 24.17 19.75
CA ASP A 55 -20.18 23.44 20.86
C ASP A 55 -18.92 22.69 20.42
N ALA A 56 -18.94 22.03 19.26
CA ALA A 56 -17.79 21.34 18.69
C ALA A 56 -16.64 22.29 18.32
N LEU A 57 -16.95 23.46 17.74
CA LEU A 57 -15.95 24.50 17.46
C LEU A 57 -15.29 25.02 18.75
N THR A 58 -16.11 25.27 19.78
CA THR A 58 -15.64 25.71 21.09
C THR A 58 -14.78 24.64 21.76
N ALA A 59 -15.23 23.38 21.74
CA ALA A 59 -14.49 22.24 22.29
C ALA A 59 -13.13 22.06 21.60
N LYS A 60 -13.07 22.21 20.27
CA LYS A 60 -11.81 22.10 19.52
C LYS A 60 -10.82 23.22 19.87
N LEU A 61 -11.30 24.46 20.00
CA LEU A 61 -10.47 25.58 20.45
C LEU A 61 -9.93 25.32 21.87
N ARG A 62 -10.80 24.87 22.78
CA ARG A 62 -10.40 24.54 24.16
C ARG A 62 -9.41 23.38 24.20
N ALA A 63 -9.58 22.36 23.36
CA ALA A 63 -8.67 21.23 23.25
C ALA A 63 -7.27 21.65 22.78
N TYR A 64 -7.17 22.60 21.85
CA TYR A 64 -5.90 23.21 21.45
C TYR A 64 -5.19 23.82 22.66
N TRP A 65 -5.85 24.72 23.38
CA TRP A 65 -5.29 25.42 24.56
C TRP A 65 -5.08 24.53 25.80
N ALA A 66 -5.72 23.37 25.85
CA ALA A 66 -5.53 22.41 26.93
C ALA A 66 -4.25 21.56 26.76
N ARG A 67 -3.74 21.45 25.53
CA ARG A 67 -2.52 20.69 25.23
C ARG A 67 -1.29 21.51 25.58
N ARG A 68 -0.26 20.87 26.13
CA ARG A 68 1.00 21.56 26.45
C ARG A 68 1.97 21.64 25.28
N LEU A 69 1.88 20.68 24.37
CA LEU A 69 2.66 20.55 23.15
C LEU A 69 1.74 20.01 22.04
N PRO A 70 2.11 20.17 20.76
CA PRO A 70 1.52 19.40 19.67
C PRO A 70 1.54 17.90 19.97
N ALA A 71 0.64 17.12 19.39
CA ALA A 71 0.70 15.66 19.54
C ALA A 71 1.98 15.10 18.92
N THR A 72 2.26 15.52 17.68
CA THR A 72 3.50 15.24 16.98
C THR A 72 4.11 16.53 16.45
N ILE A 73 5.43 16.59 16.45
CA ILE A 73 6.23 17.60 15.76
C ILE A 73 6.95 16.88 14.62
N VAL A 74 6.74 17.32 13.39
CA VAL A 74 7.41 16.75 12.22
C VAL A 74 8.28 17.83 11.59
N GLY A 75 9.47 17.45 11.17
CA GLY A 75 10.35 18.33 10.43
C GLY A 75 11.28 17.57 9.50
N ARG A 76 11.96 18.34 8.65
CA ARG A 76 12.93 17.83 7.69
C ARG A 76 14.33 18.21 8.14
N THR A 77 15.30 17.35 7.83
CA THR A 77 16.71 17.67 8.09
C THR A 77 17.11 18.92 7.34
N GLY A 78 17.79 19.86 8.01
CA GLY A 78 18.26 21.11 7.40
C GLY A 78 17.23 22.25 7.37
N GLU A 79 15.97 22.00 7.74
CA GLU A 79 14.95 23.04 7.88
C GLU A 79 14.83 23.55 9.32
N GLN A 80 14.31 24.77 9.49
CA GLN A 80 13.96 25.29 10.81
C GLN A 80 12.64 24.68 11.27
N ILE A 81 12.71 23.77 12.23
CA ILE A 81 11.52 23.10 12.78
C ILE A 81 10.96 23.96 13.92
N ARG A 82 9.82 24.62 13.67
CA ARG A 82 9.13 25.48 14.65
C ARG A 82 7.90 24.76 15.23
N PHE A 83 7.66 24.94 16.53
CA PHE A 83 6.46 24.44 17.20
C PHE A 83 6.02 25.38 18.32
N TRP A 84 4.78 25.23 18.78
CA TRP A 84 4.23 25.96 19.91
C TRP A 84 4.29 25.12 21.20
N ALA A 85 4.26 25.79 22.34
CA ALA A 85 4.04 25.16 23.64
C ALA A 85 3.09 26.01 24.48
N HIS A 86 2.21 25.38 25.23
CA HIS A 86 1.31 26.07 26.17
C HIS A 86 1.74 25.83 27.61
N VAL A 87 1.76 26.93 28.36
CA VAL A 87 2.07 26.95 29.80
C VAL A 87 1.06 27.80 30.53
N THR A 88 1.01 27.71 31.86
CA THR A 88 0.27 28.70 32.65
C THR A 88 0.86 30.08 32.38
N HIS A 89 0.01 31.06 32.08
CA HIS A 89 0.47 32.38 31.67
C HIS A 89 1.35 33.00 32.76
N GLY A 90 2.59 33.36 32.38
CA GLY A 90 3.61 33.88 33.29
C GLY A 90 4.62 32.84 33.80
N ASP A 91 4.34 31.55 33.65
CA ASP A 91 5.29 30.49 34.01
C ASP A 91 6.43 30.35 32.98
N PRO A 92 7.63 29.94 33.39
CA PRO A 92 8.73 29.63 32.47
C PRO A 92 8.46 28.34 31.68
N ALA A 93 8.92 28.30 30.44
CA ALA A 93 8.86 27.13 29.56
C ALA A 93 10.28 26.65 29.22
N GLU A 94 10.76 25.63 29.93
CA GLU A 94 12.05 24.99 29.66
C GLU A 94 11.85 23.82 28.68
N VAL A 95 12.61 23.80 27.59
CA VAL A 95 12.42 22.85 26.50
C VAL A 95 13.75 22.21 26.08
N TRP A 96 13.75 20.89 25.91
CA TRP A 96 14.91 20.13 25.41
C TRP A 96 14.47 18.95 24.52
N VAL A 97 15.41 18.39 23.77
CA VAL A 97 15.18 17.22 22.90
C VAL A 97 15.88 16.00 23.48
N ARG A 98 15.22 14.84 23.45
CA ARG A 98 15.84 13.53 23.63
C ARG A 98 15.83 12.81 22.29
N LEU A 99 17.01 12.52 21.75
CA LEU A 99 17.21 11.79 20.50
C LEU A 99 16.82 10.31 20.64
N GLU A 100 16.71 9.62 19.50
CA GLU A 100 16.28 8.21 19.43
C GLU A 100 17.28 7.28 20.15
N ASP A 101 18.56 7.64 20.17
CA ASP A 101 19.64 6.91 20.85
C ASP A 101 19.73 7.22 22.36
N GLY A 102 18.86 8.10 22.88
CA GLY A 102 18.83 8.53 24.28
C GLY A 102 19.66 9.78 24.59
N THR A 103 20.44 10.30 23.64
CA THR A 103 21.21 11.54 23.80
C THR A 103 20.27 12.73 24.05
N VAL A 104 20.62 13.58 25.02
CA VAL A 104 19.88 14.82 25.28
C VAL A 104 20.56 15.98 24.56
N ARG A 105 19.75 16.79 23.87
CA ARG A 105 20.17 17.99 23.15
C ARG A 105 19.45 19.20 23.71
N ASP A 106 20.24 20.17 24.14
CA ASP A 106 19.78 21.52 24.45
C ASP A 106 19.88 22.42 23.20
N GLY A 107 19.62 23.71 23.35
CA GLY A 107 19.70 24.67 22.25
C GLY A 107 18.40 24.83 21.46
N VAL A 108 17.27 24.48 22.07
CA VAL A 108 15.95 24.86 21.57
C VAL A 108 15.74 26.35 21.83
N GLU A 109 15.56 27.14 20.78
CA GLU A 109 15.46 28.60 20.87
C GLU A 109 14.00 29.02 21.02
N GLN A 110 13.67 29.77 22.07
CA GLN A 110 12.38 30.43 22.16
C GLN A 110 12.37 31.66 21.23
N VAL A 111 11.38 31.74 20.35
CA VAL A 111 11.20 32.84 19.39
C VAL A 111 9.93 33.62 19.69
N ASP A 112 9.84 34.83 19.15
CA ASP A 112 8.68 35.71 19.36
C ASP A 112 7.36 35.02 18.98
N ASN A 113 6.42 35.11 19.92
CA ASN A 113 5.03 34.69 19.75
C ASN A 113 4.10 35.79 20.28
N PHE A 114 3.18 36.25 19.42
CA PHE A 114 2.23 37.31 19.73
C PHE A 114 0.80 36.79 19.97
N THR A 115 0.60 35.48 20.07
CA THR A 115 -0.68 34.88 20.43
C THR A 115 -1.07 35.33 21.86
N PRO A 116 -2.22 35.99 22.06
CA PRO A 116 -2.65 36.42 23.38
C PRO A 116 -3.00 35.22 24.27
N PRO A 117 -2.87 35.34 25.61
CA PRO A 117 -3.25 34.25 26.50
C PRO A 117 -4.75 33.95 26.45
N PHE A 118 -5.10 32.70 26.71
CA PHE A 118 -6.47 32.19 26.67
C PHE A 118 -6.95 31.82 28.07
N ASP A 119 -8.19 32.18 28.42
CA ASP A 119 -8.82 31.77 29.67
C ASP A 119 -9.43 30.36 29.53
N LEU A 120 -8.76 29.37 30.11
CA LEU A 120 -9.23 27.99 30.17
C LEU A 120 -9.77 27.72 31.58
N ASP A 121 -11.07 27.95 31.76
CA ASP A 121 -11.83 27.69 33.00
C ASP A 121 -11.28 28.43 34.24
N GLY A 122 -10.95 29.71 34.08
CA GLY A 122 -10.40 30.56 35.13
C GLY A 122 -8.87 30.49 35.24
N ARG A 123 -8.21 29.70 34.40
CA ARG A 123 -6.75 29.62 34.29
C ARG A 123 -6.28 30.23 32.98
N TRP A 124 -5.52 31.32 33.07
CA TRP A 124 -4.85 31.89 31.92
C TRP A 124 -3.73 30.99 31.42
N VAL A 125 -3.77 30.63 30.14
CA VAL A 125 -2.78 29.83 29.43
C VAL A 125 -2.07 30.72 28.41
N GLY A 126 -0.74 30.75 28.44
CA GLY A 126 0.09 31.45 27.45
C GLY A 126 0.66 30.49 26.42
N GLU A 127 0.96 31.00 25.22
CA GLU A 127 1.62 30.24 24.15
C GLU A 127 3.00 30.81 23.85
N ALA A 128 4.01 29.95 23.85
CA ALA A 128 5.36 30.25 23.39
C ALA A 128 5.65 29.52 22.07
N SER A 129 6.55 30.06 21.25
CA SER A 129 7.06 29.40 20.04
C SER A 129 8.52 29.03 20.24
N PHE A 130 8.90 27.87 19.73
CA PHE A 130 10.26 27.35 19.81
C PHE A 130 10.75 26.90 18.44
N VAL A 131 12.05 27.02 18.19
CA VAL A 131 12.75 26.50 17.02
C VAL A 131 13.79 25.47 17.47
N LEU A 132 13.77 24.29 16.86
CA LEU A 132 14.72 23.23 17.14
C LEU A 132 16.07 23.47 16.45
N PRO A 133 17.18 22.88 16.97
CA PRO A 133 18.46 22.88 16.27
C PRO A 133 18.33 22.33 14.84
N SER A 134 19.01 22.94 13.87
CA SER A 134 18.93 22.54 12.45
C SER A 134 19.72 21.27 12.12
N ASP A 135 20.57 20.80 13.03
CA ASP A 135 21.48 19.66 12.86
C ASP A 135 20.98 18.37 13.54
N LEU A 136 19.68 18.28 13.83
CA LEU A 136 19.09 17.07 14.38
C LEU A 136 19.21 15.90 13.39
N PRO A 137 19.62 14.70 13.86
CA PRO A 137 19.72 13.54 12.99
C PRO A 137 18.34 13.06 12.54
N LEU A 138 18.30 12.25 11.50
CA LEU A 138 17.10 11.54 11.09
C LEU A 138 16.65 10.57 12.18
N GLY A 139 15.35 10.48 12.41
CA GLY A 139 14.80 9.47 13.32
C GLY A 139 13.59 9.93 14.11
N TYR A 140 13.31 9.15 15.16
CA TYR A 140 12.18 9.34 16.05
C TYR A 140 12.65 9.76 17.43
N HIS A 141 12.50 11.05 17.72
CA HIS A 141 12.97 11.71 18.92
C HIS A 141 11.78 12.14 19.79
N ARG A 142 12.06 12.84 20.88
CA ARG A 142 11.05 13.38 21.78
C ARG A 142 11.43 14.78 22.25
N VAL A 143 10.52 15.74 22.06
CA VAL A 143 10.62 17.05 22.71
C VAL A 143 10.03 16.93 24.10
N TRP A 144 10.69 17.55 25.07
CA TRP A 144 10.23 17.66 26.44
C TRP A 144 10.02 19.13 26.80
N LEU A 145 8.98 19.38 27.58
CA LEU A 145 8.65 20.69 28.15
C LEU A 145 8.53 20.54 29.66
N ARG A 146 9.21 21.41 30.41
CA ARG A 146 9.01 21.60 31.83
C ARG A 146 8.53 23.03 32.09
N SER A 147 7.47 23.14 32.88
CA SER A 147 6.90 24.42 33.33
C SER A 147 6.37 24.26 34.74
N GLY A 148 6.87 25.08 35.67
CA GLY A 148 6.59 24.93 37.09
C GLY A 148 6.94 23.52 37.60
N GLY A 149 6.01 22.87 38.31
CA GLY A 149 6.19 21.51 38.83
C GLY A 149 5.75 20.38 37.89
N SER A 150 5.66 20.62 36.58
CA SER A 150 5.01 19.70 35.66
C SER A 150 5.75 19.55 34.33
N GLU A 151 5.79 18.32 33.81
CA GLU A 151 6.46 17.97 32.55
C GLU A 151 5.46 17.43 31.53
N ALA A 152 5.77 17.65 30.25
CA ALA A 152 5.06 17.08 29.11
C ALA A 152 6.07 16.69 28.03
N SER A 153 5.65 15.85 27.09
CA SER A 153 6.47 15.50 25.94
C SER A 153 5.63 15.27 24.70
N ALA A 154 6.26 15.42 23.54
CA ALA A 154 5.68 15.15 22.23
C ALA A 154 6.67 14.38 21.35
N ALA A 155 6.18 13.53 20.47
CA ALA A 155 7.04 12.89 19.47
C ALA A 155 7.63 13.95 18.53
N LEU A 156 8.90 13.77 18.18
CA LEU A 156 9.58 14.53 17.16
C LEU A 156 10.04 13.59 16.05
N ILE A 157 9.57 13.80 14.84
CA ILE A 157 9.92 13.00 13.67
C ILE A 157 10.77 13.85 12.75
N VAL A 158 12.05 13.52 12.63
CA VAL A 158 12.98 14.20 11.72
C VAL A 158 13.19 13.32 10.49
N THR A 159 12.77 13.84 9.35
CA THR A 159 12.68 13.11 8.08
C THR A 159 13.70 13.62 7.08
N PRO A 160 14.11 12.81 6.08
CA PRO A 160 14.99 13.32 5.02
C PRO A 160 14.24 14.35 4.20
N ASP A 161 14.90 15.45 3.87
CA ASP A 161 14.34 16.46 2.96
C ASP A 161 14.08 15.84 1.58
N TRP A 162 15.08 15.11 1.07
CA TRP A 162 15.02 14.37 -0.18
C TRP A 162 15.49 12.91 0.02
N LEU A 163 14.64 11.94 -0.35
CA LEU A 163 14.95 10.51 -0.24
C LEU A 163 15.98 10.07 -1.28
N GLY A 164 15.69 10.32 -2.55
CA GLY A 164 16.56 9.95 -3.65
C GLY A 164 16.56 8.48 -4.04
N LEU A 165 17.49 8.13 -4.93
CA LEU A 165 17.75 6.74 -5.30
C LEU A 165 18.81 6.13 -4.36
N PRO A 166 18.68 4.85 -3.98
CA PRO A 166 19.68 4.17 -3.17
C PRO A 166 21.06 4.15 -3.83
N GLU A 167 22.12 4.22 -3.01
CA GLU A 167 23.52 4.22 -3.46
C GLU A 167 23.86 3.05 -4.40
N ARG A 168 23.30 1.87 -4.15
CA ARG A 168 23.50 0.67 -4.98
C ARG A 168 23.02 0.85 -6.43
N LEU A 169 21.95 1.61 -6.62
CA LEU A 169 21.45 1.95 -7.95
C LEU A 169 22.26 3.11 -8.55
N GLY A 170 22.59 4.10 -7.72
CA GLY A 170 23.31 5.30 -8.13
C GLY A 170 22.49 6.12 -9.13
N ALA A 171 23.16 6.66 -10.15
CA ALA A 171 22.51 7.43 -11.22
C ALA A 171 22.07 6.57 -12.42
N ARG A 172 22.06 5.23 -12.30
CA ARG A 172 21.67 4.34 -13.40
C ARG A 172 20.15 4.25 -13.49
N ARG A 173 19.64 3.98 -14.69
CA ARG A 173 18.28 3.49 -14.89
C ARG A 173 18.26 2.00 -14.55
N ALA A 174 17.13 1.51 -14.08
CA ALA A 174 16.91 0.10 -13.75
C ALA A 174 15.64 -0.41 -14.44
N TRP A 175 15.59 -1.72 -14.66
CA TRP A 175 14.36 -2.39 -15.09
C TRP A 175 14.07 -3.59 -14.20
N GLY A 176 12.80 -3.99 -14.14
CA GLY A 176 12.36 -5.14 -13.36
C GLY A 176 11.08 -5.73 -13.88
N LEU A 177 10.74 -6.94 -13.42
CA LEU A 177 9.48 -7.60 -13.77
C LEU A 177 8.39 -7.23 -12.75
N ALA A 178 7.21 -6.90 -13.25
CA ALA A 178 5.98 -6.77 -12.46
C ALA A 178 5.21 -8.10 -12.50
N VAL A 179 4.93 -8.67 -11.33
CA VAL A 179 4.49 -10.05 -11.16
C VAL A 179 3.33 -10.14 -10.17
N GLN A 180 2.33 -10.94 -10.53
CA GLN A 180 1.26 -11.36 -9.63
C GLN A 180 1.64 -12.74 -9.08
N LEU A 181 2.37 -12.77 -7.96
CA LEU A 181 3.09 -13.95 -7.48
C LEU A 181 2.18 -15.18 -7.37
N TYR A 182 0.96 -15.00 -6.85
CA TYR A 182 0.00 -16.10 -6.68
C TYR A 182 -0.34 -16.81 -8.00
N SER A 183 -0.22 -16.16 -9.17
CA SER A 183 -0.51 -16.75 -10.48
C SER A 183 0.66 -17.51 -11.11
N VAL A 184 1.89 -17.30 -10.60
CA VAL A 184 3.13 -17.86 -11.14
C VAL A 184 3.49 -19.14 -10.39
N ARG A 185 3.10 -20.29 -10.95
CA ARG A 185 3.28 -21.61 -10.31
C ARG A 185 4.50 -22.30 -10.90
N SER A 186 5.38 -22.87 -10.08
CA SER A 186 6.38 -23.86 -10.48
C SER A 186 5.84 -25.29 -10.38
N ARG A 187 6.66 -26.27 -10.77
CA ARG A 187 6.39 -27.69 -10.54
C ARG A 187 6.43 -28.08 -9.05
N GLN A 188 6.93 -27.21 -8.18
CA GLN A 188 6.97 -27.43 -6.73
C GLN A 188 5.92 -26.63 -5.97
N SER A 189 5.25 -25.66 -6.59
CA SER A 189 4.18 -24.90 -5.96
C SER A 189 3.01 -25.79 -5.56
N TRP A 190 2.37 -25.44 -4.46
CA TRP A 190 1.13 -26.08 -4.00
C TRP A 190 -0.08 -25.40 -4.66
N GLY A 191 -0.12 -25.36 -5.99
CA GLY A 191 -1.23 -24.76 -6.77
C GLY A 191 -1.28 -23.22 -6.79
N VAL A 192 -0.46 -22.54 -5.99
CA VAL A 192 -0.33 -21.07 -5.89
C VAL A 192 1.16 -20.75 -5.82
N GLY A 193 1.62 -19.72 -6.52
CA GLY A 193 3.01 -19.27 -6.44
C GLY A 193 3.40 -18.82 -5.02
N ASP A 194 4.60 -19.16 -4.58
CA ASP A 194 5.09 -18.96 -3.22
C ASP A 194 6.47 -18.25 -3.16
N LEU A 195 7.01 -18.04 -1.97
CA LEU A 195 8.26 -17.28 -1.80
C LEU A 195 9.51 -17.97 -2.39
N THR A 196 9.46 -19.29 -2.61
CA THR A 196 10.52 -19.98 -3.36
C THR A 196 10.40 -19.65 -4.85
N ASP A 197 9.18 -19.65 -5.39
CA ASP A 197 8.92 -19.26 -6.78
C ASP A 197 9.36 -17.81 -7.06
N LEU A 198 9.09 -16.90 -6.12
CA LEU A 198 9.59 -15.52 -6.16
C LEU A 198 11.12 -15.46 -6.19
N THR A 199 11.77 -16.26 -5.35
CA THR A 199 13.23 -16.32 -5.25
C THR A 199 13.85 -16.82 -6.56
N ASP A 200 13.31 -17.90 -7.12
CA ASP A 200 13.80 -18.51 -8.36
C ASP A 200 13.60 -17.57 -9.56
N LEU A 201 12.46 -16.87 -9.63
CA LEU A 201 12.22 -15.84 -10.65
C LEU A 201 13.20 -14.66 -10.53
N ALA A 202 13.53 -14.24 -9.31
CA ALA A 202 14.50 -13.17 -9.06
C ALA A 202 15.89 -13.59 -9.51
N VAL A 203 16.32 -14.81 -9.14
CA VAL A 203 17.63 -15.35 -9.53
C VAL A 203 17.74 -15.47 -11.04
N TRP A 204 16.73 -16.01 -11.71
CA TRP A 204 16.73 -16.16 -13.16
C TRP A 204 16.81 -14.81 -13.87
N SER A 205 15.91 -13.88 -13.54
CA SER A 205 15.82 -12.59 -14.24
C SER A 205 17.06 -11.71 -14.01
N ALA A 206 17.61 -11.72 -12.79
CA ALA A 206 18.85 -11.02 -12.48
C ALA A 206 20.06 -11.64 -13.21
N PHE A 207 20.28 -12.95 -13.07
CA PHE A 207 21.47 -13.60 -13.60
C PHE A 207 21.48 -13.66 -15.13
N ARG A 208 20.34 -13.95 -15.76
CA ARG A 208 20.25 -14.12 -17.21
C ARG A 208 20.12 -12.80 -17.95
N HIS A 209 19.39 -11.84 -17.38
CA HIS A 209 18.94 -10.65 -18.10
C HIS A 209 19.30 -9.33 -17.41
N GLY A 210 19.92 -9.37 -16.23
CA GLY A 210 20.32 -8.16 -15.50
C GLY A 210 19.13 -7.33 -15.02
N ALA A 211 18.02 -7.97 -14.66
CA ALA A 211 16.94 -7.27 -13.96
C ALA A 211 17.44 -6.75 -12.61
N ASP A 212 17.05 -5.54 -12.24
CA ASP A 212 17.45 -4.88 -10.99
C ASP A 212 16.41 -5.04 -9.87
N TYR A 213 15.18 -5.42 -10.21
CA TYR A 213 14.11 -5.66 -9.24
C TYR A 213 13.01 -6.60 -9.73
N LEU A 214 12.20 -7.09 -8.78
CA LEU A 214 10.87 -7.66 -9.01
C LEU A 214 9.83 -6.87 -8.24
N LEU A 215 8.85 -6.29 -8.92
CA LEU A 215 7.66 -5.72 -8.31
C LEU A 215 6.60 -6.82 -8.14
N VAL A 216 6.17 -7.08 -6.91
CA VAL A 216 5.16 -8.10 -6.61
C VAL A 216 3.86 -7.45 -6.15
N ASN A 217 2.73 -8.13 -6.38
CA ASN A 217 1.46 -7.75 -5.76
C ASN A 217 1.58 -7.64 -4.23
N PRO A 218 0.64 -6.96 -3.55
CA PRO A 218 0.66 -6.93 -2.10
C PRO A 218 0.62 -8.34 -1.50
N LEU A 219 1.56 -8.63 -0.60
CA LEU A 219 1.69 -9.95 0.05
C LEU A 219 0.99 -10.02 1.42
N HIS A 220 0.23 -8.97 1.75
CA HIS A 220 -0.50 -8.76 3.00
C HIS A 220 -1.36 -9.96 3.40
N ALA A 221 -1.48 -10.19 4.71
CA ALA A 221 -2.32 -11.24 5.27
C ALA A 221 -3.76 -11.10 4.76
N ALA A 222 -4.29 -12.15 4.14
CA ALA A 222 -5.67 -12.16 3.67
C ALA A 222 -6.64 -12.47 4.82
N GLY A 223 -7.83 -11.89 4.74
CA GLY A 223 -8.97 -12.31 5.56
C GLY A 223 -9.67 -13.53 4.96
N PHE A 224 -10.65 -14.04 5.68
CA PHE A 224 -11.63 -14.97 5.15
C PHE A 224 -12.98 -14.26 5.08
N SER A 225 -13.74 -14.49 4.02
CA SER A 225 -15.00 -13.79 3.77
C SER A 225 -16.08 -14.72 3.20
N GLY A 226 -17.33 -14.26 3.34
CA GLY A 226 -18.52 -14.93 2.82
C GLY A 226 -18.97 -16.19 3.60
N PRO A 227 -20.13 -16.77 3.23
CA PRO A 227 -20.72 -17.92 3.94
C PRO A 227 -19.87 -19.18 3.92
N ALA A 228 -19.00 -19.30 2.91
CA ALA A 228 -18.09 -20.43 2.73
C ALA A 228 -16.72 -20.20 3.40
N ASN A 229 -16.51 -19.05 4.07
CA ASN A 229 -15.26 -18.68 4.73
C ASN A 229 -14.03 -18.85 3.82
N ARG A 230 -14.12 -18.28 2.61
CA ARG A 230 -13.07 -18.39 1.58
C ARG A 230 -12.01 -17.34 1.80
N MET A 231 -10.77 -17.65 1.43
CA MET A 231 -9.69 -16.67 1.50
C MET A 231 -9.95 -15.55 0.49
N GLU A 232 -9.84 -14.30 0.94
CA GLU A 232 -9.99 -13.11 0.09
C GLU A 232 -9.00 -13.18 -1.09
N PRO A 233 -9.49 -13.24 -2.35
CA PRO A 233 -8.60 -13.31 -3.51
C PRO A 233 -7.88 -11.99 -3.78
N SER A 234 -8.46 -10.85 -3.44
CA SER A 234 -7.88 -9.52 -3.69
C SER A 234 -6.72 -9.22 -2.73
N PRO A 235 -5.50 -8.98 -3.24
CA PRO A 235 -4.39 -8.52 -2.39
C PRO A 235 -4.60 -7.09 -1.88
N TYR A 236 -5.58 -6.36 -2.41
CA TYR A 236 -5.91 -4.97 -2.05
C TYR A 236 -7.00 -4.84 -0.98
N LEU A 237 -7.55 -5.96 -0.50
CA LEU A 237 -8.46 -5.98 0.66
C LEU A 237 -7.97 -6.93 1.76
N PRO A 238 -6.74 -6.75 2.27
CA PRO A 238 -6.16 -7.66 3.26
C PRO A 238 -6.79 -7.49 4.65
N THR A 239 -6.63 -8.49 5.52
CA THR A 239 -6.99 -8.39 6.94
C THR A 239 -6.00 -7.54 7.73
N SER A 240 -4.73 -7.52 7.29
CA SER A 240 -3.68 -6.67 7.85
C SER A 240 -2.69 -6.28 6.78
N ARG A 241 -2.24 -5.01 6.77
CA ARG A 241 -1.16 -4.56 5.88
C ARG A 241 0.24 -4.74 6.49
N ARG A 242 0.32 -5.06 7.78
CA ARG A 242 1.59 -5.26 8.49
C ARG A 242 2.08 -6.71 8.39
N PHE A 243 1.15 -7.66 8.43
CA PHE A 243 1.45 -9.09 8.43
C PHE A 243 1.25 -9.69 7.04
N VAL A 244 1.87 -10.84 6.78
CA VAL A 244 2.00 -11.43 5.44
C VAL A 244 1.09 -12.66 5.32
N ASN A 245 0.55 -12.93 4.13
CA ASN A 245 -0.32 -14.06 3.88
C ASN A 245 0.45 -15.40 3.97
N PRO A 246 0.09 -16.30 4.90
CA PRO A 246 0.74 -17.61 5.02
C PRO A 246 0.61 -18.50 3.80
N ILE A 247 -0.29 -18.19 2.85
CA ILE A 247 -0.38 -18.92 1.57
C ILE A 247 0.93 -18.90 0.78
N TYR A 248 1.76 -17.86 0.95
CA TYR A 248 3.04 -17.73 0.25
C TYR A 248 4.18 -18.52 0.89
N LEU A 249 3.96 -19.22 2.00
CA LEU A 249 4.99 -20.10 2.57
C LEU A 249 5.26 -21.29 1.66
N HIS A 250 6.54 -21.54 1.39
CA HIS A 250 6.98 -22.83 0.87
C HIS A 250 7.24 -23.77 2.05
N VAL A 251 6.37 -24.78 2.22
CA VAL A 251 6.37 -25.67 3.38
C VAL A 251 7.70 -26.42 3.51
N GLU A 252 8.23 -26.90 2.39
CA GLU A 252 9.47 -27.67 2.36
C GLU A 252 10.75 -26.84 2.56
N ALA A 253 10.67 -25.51 2.52
CA ALA A 253 11.80 -24.62 2.80
C ALA A 253 11.97 -24.34 4.31
N ILE A 254 11.01 -24.75 5.15
CA ILE A 254 11.11 -24.62 6.61
C ILE A 254 12.14 -25.64 7.11
N PRO A 255 13.20 -25.23 7.85
CA PRO A 255 14.28 -26.12 8.26
C PRO A 255 13.81 -27.39 9.00
N GLU A 256 12.80 -27.26 9.86
CA GLU A 256 12.21 -28.36 10.62
C GLU A 256 11.55 -29.44 9.74
N PHE A 257 11.32 -29.18 8.44
CA PHE A 257 10.84 -30.18 7.49
C PHE A 257 11.82 -31.34 7.29
N ALA A 258 13.12 -31.10 7.37
CA ALA A 258 14.14 -32.13 7.18
C ALA A 258 14.00 -33.30 8.19
N GLU A 259 13.63 -32.97 9.43
CA GLU A 259 13.48 -33.90 10.56
C GLU A 259 12.04 -34.43 10.72
N LEU A 260 11.08 -33.90 9.96
CA LEU A 260 9.68 -34.29 10.07
C LEU A 260 9.47 -35.76 9.69
N THR A 261 8.89 -36.55 10.59
CA THR A 261 8.54 -37.97 10.33
C THR A 261 7.44 -38.12 9.28
N LYS A 262 6.54 -37.13 9.16
CA LYS A 262 5.39 -37.11 8.23
C LYS A 262 5.72 -36.57 6.82
N ARG A 263 7.00 -36.43 6.43
CA ARG A 263 7.42 -35.89 5.11
C ARG A 263 6.69 -36.49 3.91
N SER A 264 6.46 -37.82 3.90
CA SER A 264 5.74 -38.49 2.80
C SER A 264 4.27 -38.06 2.70
N ARG A 265 3.62 -37.74 3.83
CA ARG A 265 2.25 -37.22 3.86
C ARG A 265 2.19 -35.77 3.35
N VAL A 266 3.17 -34.94 3.73
CA VAL A 266 3.28 -33.57 3.21
C VAL A 266 3.46 -33.58 1.70
N ARG A 267 4.35 -34.41 1.17
CA ARG A 267 4.53 -34.57 -0.29
C ARG A 267 3.27 -35.06 -1.01
N ARG A 268 2.47 -35.91 -0.36
CA ARG A 268 1.17 -36.36 -0.91
C ARG A 268 0.17 -35.21 -0.95
N LEU A 269 0.02 -34.45 0.14
CA LEU A 269 -0.86 -33.27 0.17
C LEU A 269 -0.52 -32.30 -0.98
N ARG A 270 0.76 -32.04 -1.21
CA ARG A 270 1.21 -31.23 -2.34
C ARG A 270 0.80 -31.84 -3.69
N ALA A 271 1.07 -33.12 -3.90
CA ALA A 271 0.75 -33.79 -5.17
C ALA A 271 -0.77 -33.81 -5.44
N ASP A 272 -1.59 -33.98 -4.40
CA ASP A 272 -3.05 -33.93 -4.50
C ASP A 272 -3.52 -32.53 -4.92
N VAL A 273 -2.98 -31.47 -4.29
CA VAL A 273 -3.26 -30.08 -4.67
C VAL A 273 -2.79 -29.77 -6.09
N GLN A 274 -1.61 -30.24 -6.49
CA GLN A 274 -1.09 -30.04 -7.84
C GLN A 274 -1.97 -30.71 -8.90
N THR A 275 -2.43 -31.94 -8.62
CA THR A 275 -3.34 -32.68 -9.50
C THR A 275 -4.68 -31.96 -9.65
N HIS A 276 -5.23 -31.47 -8.53
CA HIS A 276 -6.46 -30.69 -8.53
C HIS A 276 -6.31 -29.37 -9.30
N ALA A 277 -5.26 -28.60 -9.01
CA ALA A 277 -4.99 -27.31 -9.64
C ALA A 277 -4.68 -27.41 -11.15
N ALA A 278 -4.18 -28.56 -11.63
CA ALA A 278 -3.97 -28.81 -13.05
C ALA A 278 -5.29 -28.98 -13.84
N GLY A 279 -6.38 -29.35 -13.15
CA GLY A 279 -7.72 -29.47 -13.74
C GLY A 279 -8.56 -28.20 -13.69
N LEU A 280 -8.03 -27.11 -13.13
CA LEU A 280 -8.74 -25.84 -12.95
C LEU A 280 -8.21 -24.76 -13.88
N ASP A 281 -9.13 -23.92 -14.37
CA ASP A 281 -8.82 -22.70 -15.12
C ASP A 281 -8.73 -21.44 -14.22
N ALA A 282 -8.55 -21.66 -12.90
CA ALA A 282 -8.43 -20.61 -11.91
C ALA A 282 -7.48 -21.01 -10.77
N VAL A 283 -6.94 -20.01 -10.08
CA VAL A 283 -6.13 -20.19 -8.87
C VAL A 283 -7.04 -20.53 -7.69
N ASP A 284 -6.93 -21.75 -7.18
CA ASP A 284 -7.66 -22.25 -6.00
C ASP A 284 -6.83 -22.07 -4.71
N ARG A 285 -7.06 -20.92 -4.06
CA ARG A 285 -6.38 -20.57 -2.79
C ARG A 285 -6.84 -21.43 -1.62
N ASP A 286 -8.12 -21.79 -1.58
CA ASP A 286 -8.71 -22.48 -0.43
C ASP A 286 -8.17 -23.91 -0.30
N SER A 287 -8.12 -24.65 -1.41
CA SER A 287 -7.54 -26.01 -1.41
C SER A 287 -6.04 -25.98 -1.12
N SER A 288 -5.32 -25.00 -1.67
CA SER A 288 -3.90 -24.80 -1.38
C SER A 288 -3.66 -24.52 0.11
N TRP A 289 -4.40 -23.58 0.68
CA TRP A 289 -4.25 -23.18 2.07
C TRP A 289 -4.65 -24.31 3.02
N ALA A 290 -5.75 -25.02 2.78
CA ALA A 290 -6.16 -26.15 3.62
C ALA A 290 -5.06 -27.23 3.72
N ALA A 291 -4.44 -27.56 2.58
CA ALA A 291 -3.34 -28.52 2.54
C ALA A 291 -2.06 -27.99 3.22
N LYS A 292 -1.66 -26.73 2.92
CA LYS A 292 -0.49 -26.09 3.56
C LYS A 292 -0.68 -25.98 5.07
N ARG A 293 -1.82 -25.49 5.54
CA ARG A 293 -2.16 -25.36 6.98
C ARG A 293 -2.01 -26.70 7.70
N THR A 294 -2.51 -27.79 7.12
CA THR A 294 -2.37 -29.13 7.69
C THR A 294 -0.89 -29.53 7.85
N ALA A 295 -0.07 -29.29 6.82
CA ALA A 295 1.37 -29.59 6.88
C ALA A 295 2.12 -28.67 7.87
N LEU A 296 1.77 -27.40 7.89
CA LEU A 296 2.35 -26.38 8.77
C LEU A 296 2.03 -26.66 10.24
N GLN A 297 0.84 -27.15 10.58
CA GLN A 297 0.51 -27.60 11.94
C GLN A 297 1.40 -28.77 12.37
N TRP A 298 1.71 -29.72 11.49
CA TRP A 298 2.66 -30.80 11.82
C TRP A 298 4.09 -30.29 12.01
N LEU A 299 4.48 -29.25 11.27
CA LEU A 299 5.80 -28.61 11.38
C LEU A 299 5.93 -27.76 12.64
N HIS A 300 4.90 -27.01 13.02
CA HIS A 300 4.89 -26.20 14.24
C HIS A 300 5.11 -27.06 15.49
N GLN A 301 4.58 -28.30 15.47
CA GLN A 301 4.78 -29.31 16.52
C GLN A 301 6.17 -29.98 16.48
N GLN A 302 6.97 -29.80 15.41
CA GLN A 302 8.32 -30.36 15.39
C GLN A 302 9.24 -29.57 16.34
N PRO A 303 10.03 -30.26 17.18
CA PRO A 303 11.02 -29.59 18.02
C PRO A 303 11.99 -28.75 17.18
N ARG A 304 12.11 -27.49 17.55
CA ARG A 304 13.11 -26.57 16.99
C ARG A 304 14.46 -26.80 17.66
N SER A 305 15.55 -26.59 16.93
CA SER A 305 16.87 -26.53 17.56
C SER A 305 16.95 -25.34 18.53
N ALA A 306 17.91 -25.37 19.47
CA ALA A 306 18.05 -24.29 20.44
C ALA A 306 18.25 -22.91 19.78
N GLY A 307 19.05 -22.83 18.71
CA GLY A 307 19.25 -21.59 17.96
C GLY A 307 17.97 -21.09 17.28
N ARG A 308 17.20 -22.00 16.67
CA ARG A 308 15.90 -21.68 16.05
C ARG A 308 14.89 -21.16 17.08
N GLN A 309 14.88 -21.76 18.27
CA GLN A 309 14.01 -21.30 19.36
C GLN A 309 14.38 -19.89 19.83
N LEU A 310 15.67 -19.55 19.88
CA LEU A 310 16.13 -18.18 20.19
C LEU A 310 15.76 -17.19 19.07
N CYS A 311 15.91 -17.56 17.80
CA CYS A 311 15.48 -16.72 16.68
C CYS A 311 13.98 -16.42 16.74
N TYR A 312 13.15 -17.43 17.06
CA TYR A 312 11.72 -17.24 17.22
C TYR A 312 11.38 -16.30 18.39
N ALA A 313 12.04 -16.46 19.53
CA ALA A 313 11.88 -15.54 20.66
C ALA A 313 12.27 -14.11 20.29
N ALA A 314 13.40 -13.91 19.61
CA ALA A 314 13.84 -12.60 19.14
C ALA A 314 12.87 -11.96 18.14
N PHE A 315 12.27 -12.76 17.24
CA PHE A 315 11.21 -12.30 16.33
C PHE A 315 9.99 -11.79 17.12
N ARG A 316 9.53 -12.56 18.12
CA ARG A 316 8.40 -12.17 18.96
C ARG A 316 8.66 -10.88 19.73
N ASP A 317 9.85 -10.75 20.33
CA ASP A 317 10.25 -9.54 21.06
C ASP A 317 10.32 -8.31 20.14
N ARG A 318 10.80 -8.49 18.91
CA ARG A 318 10.89 -7.43 17.89
C ARG A 318 9.51 -6.95 17.43
N GLU A 319 8.59 -7.86 17.15
CA GLU A 319 7.26 -7.49 16.65
C GLU A 319 6.31 -7.02 17.76
N GLY A 320 6.48 -7.56 18.97
CA GLY A 320 5.78 -7.17 20.19
C GLY A 320 4.26 -7.34 20.11
N ARG A 321 3.55 -6.46 20.82
CA ARG A 321 2.09 -6.52 20.99
C ARG A 321 1.31 -6.64 19.68
N ALA A 322 1.74 -5.98 18.60
CA ALA A 322 1.01 -6.05 17.34
C ALA A 322 0.98 -7.47 16.73
N LEU A 323 2.05 -8.26 16.92
CA LEU A 323 2.05 -9.67 16.52
C LEU A 323 1.11 -10.49 17.41
N ASP A 324 1.07 -10.18 18.71
CA ASP A 324 0.16 -10.82 19.65
C ASP A 324 -1.30 -10.54 19.28
N ASP A 325 -1.64 -9.28 19.00
CA ASP A 325 -2.99 -8.85 18.62
C ASP A 325 -3.41 -9.52 17.29
N PHE A 326 -2.55 -9.53 16.27
CA PHE A 326 -2.82 -10.20 15.01
C PHE A 326 -3.02 -11.72 15.17
N ALA A 327 -2.11 -12.39 15.88
CA ALA A 327 -2.22 -13.83 16.09
C ALA A 327 -3.45 -14.21 16.93
N THR A 328 -3.82 -13.36 17.89
CA THR A 328 -5.02 -13.51 18.71
C THR A 328 -6.28 -13.34 17.86
N TRP A 329 -6.31 -12.32 17.01
CA TRP A 329 -7.40 -12.13 16.06
C TRP A 329 -7.55 -13.35 15.14
N CYS A 330 -6.47 -13.92 14.62
CA CYS A 330 -6.54 -15.11 13.77
C CYS A 330 -7.18 -16.30 14.50
N ALA A 331 -6.80 -16.54 15.76
CA ALA A 331 -7.39 -17.60 16.57
C ALA A 331 -8.86 -17.33 16.93
N LEU A 332 -9.22 -16.08 17.23
CA LEU A 332 -10.61 -15.67 17.48
C LEU A 332 -11.48 -15.83 16.21
N ALA A 333 -10.96 -15.44 15.05
CA ALA A 333 -11.65 -15.55 13.77
C ALA A 333 -11.89 -17.01 13.36
N GLU A 334 -11.00 -17.93 13.74
CA GLU A 334 -11.21 -19.37 13.54
C GLU A 334 -12.35 -19.92 14.42
N GLU A 335 -12.56 -19.39 15.61
CA GLU A 335 -13.60 -19.83 16.55
C GLU A 335 -14.96 -19.18 16.27
N TYR A 336 -14.99 -17.86 16.04
CA TYR A 336 -16.21 -17.06 15.97
C TYR A 336 -16.54 -16.56 14.56
N GLY A 337 -15.70 -16.87 13.57
CA GLY A 337 -15.78 -16.31 12.22
C GLY A 337 -15.09 -14.95 12.10
N PRO A 338 -14.89 -14.46 10.87
CA PRO A 338 -14.02 -13.31 10.59
C PRO A 338 -14.62 -11.95 11.00
N ASP A 339 -15.91 -11.86 11.28
CA ASP A 339 -16.57 -10.60 11.64
C ASP A 339 -16.55 -10.34 13.15
N TRP A 340 -15.55 -9.55 13.59
CA TRP A 340 -15.37 -9.24 15.01
C TRP A 340 -16.53 -8.47 15.62
N HIS A 341 -17.35 -7.77 14.84
CA HIS A 341 -18.55 -7.09 15.34
C HIS A 341 -19.62 -8.07 15.85
N SER A 342 -19.55 -9.33 15.41
CA SER A 342 -20.48 -10.40 15.83
C SER A 342 -19.96 -11.23 17.01
N TRP A 343 -18.72 -11.01 17.44
CA TRP A 343 -18.13 -11.71 18.58
C TRP A 343 -18.77 -11.28 19.90
N PRO A 344 -18.63 -12.06 20.98
CA PRO A 344 -18.96 -11.61 22.33
C PRO A 344 -18.34 -10.24 22.65
N GLU A 345 -19.09 -9.35 23.30
CA GLU A 345 -18.66 -7.98 23.62
C GLU A 345 -17.29 -7.91 24.31
N THR A 346 -16.99 -8.88 25.17
CA THR A 346 -15.70 -9.00 25.89
C THR A 346 -14.51 -9.38 25.02
N LEU A 347 -14.72 -9.59 23.72
CA LEU A 347 -13.71 -9.94 22.71
C LEU A 347 -13.62 -8.90 21.57
N GLN A 348 -14.54 -7.92 21.52
CA GLN A 348 -14.62 -6.96 20.41
C GLN A 348 -13.51 -5.89 20.45
N HIS A 349 -12.85 -5.71 21.60
CA HIS A 349 -11.71 -4.81 21.75
C HIS A 349 -10.46 -5.58 22.19
N PRO A 350 -9.26 -5.33 21.61
CA PRO A 350 -8.04 -6.06 21.96
C PRO A 350 -7.67 -5.95 23.45
N ASP A 351 -7.95 -4.82 24.08
CA ASP A 351 -7.73 -4.62 25.53
C ASP A 351 -8.86 -5.15 26.43
N ALA A 352 -9.91 -5.79 25.87
CA ALA A 352 -10.99 -6.34 26.68
C ALA A 352 -10.52 -7.58 27.48
N PRO A 353 -10.97 -7.77 28.73
CA PRO A 353 -10.47 -8.83 29.60
C PRO A 353 -10.73 -10.24 29.06
N GLY A 354 -11.80 -10.43 28.27
CA GLY A 354 -12.11 -11.72 27.66
C GLY A 354 -11.04 -12.17 26.66
N VAL A 355 -10.30 -11.24 26.06
CA VAL A 355 -9.23 -11.55 25.10
C VAL A 355 -8.06 -12.24 25.81
N ALA A 356 -7.66 -11.73 26.98
CA ALA A 356 -6.59 -12.36 27.78
C ALA A 356 -6.97 -13.78 28.21
N ASP A 357 -8.20 -13.98 28.69
CA ASP A 357 -8.73 -15.30 29.05
C ASP A 357 -8.76 -16.27 27.86
N PHE A 358 -9.11 -15.76 26.66
CA PHE A 358 -9.09 -16.54 25.44
C PHE A 358 -7.65 -16.96 25.07
N VAL A 359 -6.70 -16.02 25.11
CA VAL A 359 -5.29 -16.31 24.79
C VAL A 359 -4.71 -17.36 25.75
N GLU A 360 -5.03 -17.31 27.04
CA GLU A 360 -4.59 -18.33 28.00
C GLU A 360 -5.11 -19.73 27.64
N LYS A 361 -6.41 -19.83 27.31
CA LYS A 361 -7.06 -21.10 26.94
C LYS A 361 -6.62 -21.64 25.57
N HIS A 362 -6.27 -20.76 24.63
CA HIS A 362 -5.97 -21.09 23.23
C HIS A 362 -4.51 -20.79 22.84
N SER A 363 -3.59 -20.83 23.82
CA SER A 363 -2.19 -20.38 23.65
C SER A 363 -1.44 -21.06 22.50
N GLU A 364 -1.66 -22.36 22.23
CA GLU A 364 -1.06 -23.08 21.11
C GLU A 364 -1.56 -22.56 19.74
N ALA A 365 -2.86 -22.27 19.62
CA ALA A 365 -3.44 -21.75 18.39
C ALA A 365 -2.93 -20.32 18.10
N VAL A 366 -2.82 -19.48 19.12
CA VAL A 366 -2.23 -18.15 18.98
C VAL A 366 -0.73 -18.25 18.62
N ASP A 367 0.03 -19.13 19.28
CA ASP A 367 1.45 -19.34 18.95
C ASP A 367 1.66 -19.88 17.52
N PHE A 368 0.75 -20.70 17.00
CA PHE A 368 0.80 -21.16 15.62
C PHE A 368 0.79 -19.97 14.63
N HIS A 369 -0.11 -19.00 14.82
CA HIS A 369 -0.17 -17.81 13.96
C HIS A 369 1.03 -16.89 14.12
N ARG A 370 1.58 -16.76 15.33
CA ARG A 370 2.88 -16.07 15.56
C ARG A 370 4.02 -16.74 14.79
N TRP A 371 4.08 -18.07 14.87
CA TRP A 371 5.10 -18.88 14.21
C TRP A 371 5.01 -18.78 12.68
N LEU A 372 3.80 -18.75 12.11
CA LEU A 372 3.61 -18.54 10.67
C LEU A 372 4.25 -17.23 10.19
N GLN A 373 4.01 -16.12 10.91
CA GLN A 373 4.61 -14.83 10.57
C GLN A 373 6.14 -14.85 10.68
N TRP A 374 6.69 -15.60 11.64
CA TRP A 374 8.14 -15.79 11.73
C TRP A 374 8.69 -16.55 10.52
N GLN A 375 8.04 -17.64 10.08
CA GLN A 375 8.48 -18.37 8.87
C GLN A 375 8.40 -17.48 7.62
N LEU A 376 7.39 -16.62 7.53
CA LEU A 376 7.26 -15.65 6.43
C LEU A 376 8.38 -14.61 6.46
N ASP A 377 8.70 -14.06 7.63
CA ASP A 377 9.82 -13.12 7.81
C ASP A 377 11.15 -13.73 7.33
N GLU A 378 11.39 -15.01 7.62
CA GLU A 378 12.61 -15.70 7.18
C GLU A 378 12.65 -15.98 5.68
N GLN A 379 11.54 -16.43 5.09
CA GLN A 379 11.49 -16.70 3.65
C GLN A 379 11.55 -15.39 2.83
N LEU A 380 10.96 -14.30 3.31
CA LEU A 380 11.10 -12.98 2.70
C LEU A 380 12.54 -12.45 2.78
N ALA A 381 13.19 -12.60 3.95
CA ALA A 381 14.60 -12.27 4.12
C ALA A 381 15.49 -13.05 3.14
N ALA A 382 15.19 -14.35 2.97
CA ALA A 382 15.89 -15.20 2.02
C ALA A 382 15.69 -14.74 0.57
N ALA A 383 14.44 -14.46 0.16
CA ALA A 383 14.13 -13.99 -1.19
C ALA A 383 14.88 -12.69 -1.53
N GLN A 384 14.83 -11.69 -0.64
CA GLN A 384 15.55 -10.43 -0.82
C GLN A 384 17.06 -10.64 -0.85
N SER A 385 17.61 -11.43 0.08
CA SER A 385 19.05 -11.70 0.11
C SER A 385 19.54 -12.41 -1.16
N GLN A 386 18.75 -13.35 -1.72
CA GLN A 386 19.14 -14.07 -2.93
C GLN A 386 19.01 -13.19 -4.18
N ALA A 387 17.96 -12.36 -4.26
CA ALA A 387 17.81 -11.38 -5.35
C ALA A 387 19.04 -10.46 -5.45
N ILE A 388 19.48 -9.89 -4.32
CA ILE A 388 20.68 -9.04 -4.27
C ILE A 388 21.94 -9.83 -4.65
N ARG A 389 22.11 -11.06 -4.15
CA ARG A 389 23.28 -11.91 -4.49
C ARG A 389 23.31 -12.30 -5.96
N ALA A 390 22.15 -12.45 -6.59
CA ALA A 390 22.03 -12.75 -8.02
C ALA A 390 22.36 -11.55 -8.92
N GLY A 391 22.47 -10.34 -8.35
CA GLY A 391 22.92 -9.14 -9.05
C GLY A 391 21.91 -7.99 -9.08
N MET A 392 20.73 -8.14 -8.47
CA MET A 392 19.73 -7.06 -8.43
C MET A 392 20.23 -5.88 -7.59
N SER A 393 20.16 -4.65 -8.13
CA SER A 393 20.52 -3.45 -7.38
C SER A 393 19.52 -3.14 -6.25
N LEU A 394 18.23 -3.44 -6.46
CA LEU A 394 17.15 -3.22 -5.50
C LEU A 394 16.64 -4.55 -4.92
N GLY A 395 16.37 -5.55 -5.77
CA GLY A 395 15.79 -6.83 -5.34
C GLY A 395 14.26 -6.79 -5.34
N ILE A 396 13.62 -7.26 -4.28
CA ILE A 396 12.17 -7.30 -4.18
C ILE A 396 11.62 -5.90 -3.89
N MET A 397 10.66 -5.47 -4.71
CA MET A 397 9.83 -4.30 -4.49
C MET A 397 8.42 -4.77 -4.11
N HIS A 398 8.02 -4.49 -2.88
CA HIS A 398 6.67 -4.82 -2.41
C HIS A 398 5.67 -3.77 -2.88
N ASP A 399 4.39 -4.16 -2.88
CA ASP A 399 3.28 -3.25 -3.12
C ASP A 399 2.44 -3.10 -1.85
N LEU A 400 2.12 -1.86 -1.49
CA LEU A 400 1.39 -1.50 -0.28
C LEU A 400 -0.03 -1.07 -0.64
N ALA A 401 -1.00 -1.93 -0.33
CA ALA A 401 -2.42 -1.63 -0.49
C ALA A 401 -2.88 -0.41 0.34
N VAL A 402 -3.94 0.24 -0.13
CA VAL A 402 -4.52 1.46 0.45
C VAL A 402 -5.04 1.26 1.88
N GLY A 403 -5.71 0.13 2.13
CA GLY A 403 -6.41 -0.12 3.38
C GLY A 403 -6.54 -1.60 3.72
N VAL A 404 -7.49 -1.91 4.60
CA VAL A 404 -7.75 -3.25 5.12
C VAL A 404 -9.24 -3.58 5.04
N HIS A 405 -9.58 -4.86 5.13
CA HIS A 405 -10.96 -5.31 5.26
C HIS A 405 -11.58 -4.75 6.57
N PRO A 406 -12.82 -4.24 6.57
CA PRO A 406 -13.45 -3.61 7.74
C PRO A 406 -13.65 -4.56 8.93
N ASN A 407 -13.71 -5.86 8.64
CA ASN A 407 -13.82 -6.91 9.65
C ASN A 407 -12.45 -7.54 10.00
N GLY A 408 -11.36 -7.04 9.41
CA GLY A 408 -10.05 -7.66 9.50
C GLY A 408 -9.32 -7.45 10.84
N ALA A 409 -8.14 -8.04 10.94
CA ALA A 409 -7.27 -7.99 12.10
C ALA A 409 -6.84 -6.57 12.46
N ASP A 410 -6.42 -5.79 11.47
CA ASP A 410 -6.03 -4.39 11.70
C ASP A 410 -7.25 -3.54 12.07
N ALA A 411 -8.43 -3.81 11.49
CA ALA A 411 -9.65 -3.08 11.85
C ALA A 411 -10.10 -3.35 13.29
N TRP A 412 -9.89 -4.57 13.81
CA TRP A 412 -10.12 -4.91 15.22
C TRP A 412 -9.04 -4.35 16.15
N ALA A 413 -7.76 -4.58 15.82
CA ALA A 413 -6.62 -4.23 16.66
C ALA A 413 -6.34 -2.72 16.70
N LEU A 414 -6.70 -1.99 15.64
CA LEU A 414 -6.42 -0.56 15.47
C LEU A 414 -7.70 0.28 15.40
N GLN A 415 -8.84 -0.24 15.88
CA GLN A 415 -10.14 0.43 15.81
C GLN A 415 -10.13 1.86 16.38
N ASP A 416 -9.29 2.13 17.40
CA ASP A 416 -9.16 3.46 18.03
C ASP A 416 -8.51 4.53 17.14
N VAL A 417 -7.77 4.11 16.10
CA VAL A 417 -7.09 5.01 15.15
C VAL A 417 -7.67 4.95 13.74
N MET A 418 -8.76 4.22 13.55
CA MET A 418 -9.51 4.15 12.28
C MET A 418 -10.85 4.87 12.40
N ALA A 419 -11.35 5.40 11.29
CA ALA A 419 -12.68 6.00 11.24
C ALA A 419 -13.71 4.93 10.87
N LEU A 420 -14.40 4.38 11.86
CA LEU A 420 -15.51 3.46 11.65
C LEU A 420 -16.77 4.22 11.21
N GLY A 421 -17.60 3.60 10.38
CA GLY A 421 -18.84 4.20 9.85
C GLY A 421 -18.71 4.93 8.51
N VAL A 422 -17.49 5.01 7.99
CA VAL A 422 -17.17 5.47 6.62
C VAL A 422 -16.28 4.43 5.95
N THR A 423 -16.22 4.45 4.62
CA THR A 423 -15.31 3.66 3.81
C THR A 423 -14.49 4.55 2.89
N ALA A 424 -13.27 4.11 2.58
CA ALA A 424 -12.43 4.72 1.56
C ALA A 424 -12.89 4.29 0.17
N GLY A 425 -12.73 5.19 -0.79
CA GLY A 425 -13.05 4.93 -2.18
C GLY A 425 -12.42 5.95 -3.12
N ALA A 426 -13.06 6.11 -4.28
CA ALA A 426 -12.74 7.15 -5.24
C ALA A 426 -14.04 7.83 -5.72
N PRO A 427 -14.01 9.16 -5.98
CA PRO A 427 -15.10 9.80 -6.70
C PRO A 427 -15.20 9.24 -8.13
N PRO A 428 -16.30 9.51 -8.86
CA PRO A 428 -16.37 9.23 -10.28
C PRO A 428 -15.15 9.75 -11.05
N ASP A 429 -14.63 8.95 -11.98
CA ASP A 429 -13.52 9.32 -12.87
C ASP A 429 -13.78 8.89 -14.33
N GLU A 430 -12.81 9.15 -15.21
CA GLU A 430 -12.86 8.85 -16.65
C GLU A 430 -13.07 7.34 -16.94
N PHE A 431 -12.57 6.46 -16.07
CA PHE A 431 -12.57 5.01 -16.24
C PHE A 431 -13.69 4.32 -15.44
N ASN A 432 -14.01 4.84 -14.26
CA ASN A 432 -15.04 4.38 -13.33
C ASN A 432 -16.03 5.52 -13.06
N GLN A 433 -16.97 5.70 -14.00
CA GLN A 433 -17.91 6.82 -13.98
C GLN A 433 -18.95 6.76 -12.85
N LEU A 434 -19.03 5.63 -12.12
CA LEU A 434 -19.87 5.48 -10.93
C LEU A 434 -19.12 5.76 -9.61
N GLY A 435 -17.82 6.08 -9.69
CA GLY A 435 -16.93 6.06 -8.54
C GLY A 435 -16.69 4.64 -8.03
N GLN A 436 -15.96 4.53 -6.93
CA GLN A 436 -15.60 3.23 -6.35
C GLN A 436 -15.74 3.30 -4.84
N ASP A 437 -16.33 2.26 -4.23
CA ASP A 437 -16.24 2.00 -2.80
C ASP A 437 -15.29 0.83 -2.61
N TRP A 438 -14.16 1.08 -1.94
CA TRP A 438 -13.16 0.05 -1.68
C TRP A 438 -13.41 -0.66 -0.34
N SER A 439 -14.47 -0.30 0.39
CA SER A 439 -14.92 -0.86 1.67
C SER A 439 -14.00 -0.66 2.88
N GLN A 440 -12.80 -0.13 2.67
CA GLN A 440 -11.75 -0.05 3.69
C GLN A 440 -12.04 1.06 4.72
N PRO A 441 -11.95 0.82 6.04
CA PRO A 441 -11.99 1.89 7.01
C PRO A 441 -10.72 2.74 6.90
N PRO A 442 -10.83 4.07 6.69
CA PRO A 442 -9.66 4.93 6.58
C PRO A 442 -9.05 5.22 7.96
N TRP A 443 -7.77 5.63 7.98
CA TRP A 443 -7.15 6.16 9.21
C TRP A 443 -7.90 7.39 9.70
N ARG A 444 -8.10 7.53 11.01
CA ARG A 444 -8.63 8.76 11.61
C ARG A 444 -7.48 9.76 11.80
N PRO A 445 -7.43 10.90 11.06
CA PRO A 445 -6.22 11.73 11.01
C PRO A 445 -5.79 12.28 12.38
N ASP A 446 -6.75 12.71 13.20
CA ASP A 446 -6.53 13.25 14.54
C ASP A 446 -6.03 12.19 15.52
N ARG A 447 -6.59 10.98 15.48
CA ARG A 447 -6.13 9.87 16.34
C ARG A 447 -4.76 9.35 15.92
N LEU A 448 -4.49 9.29 14.62
CA LEU A 448 -3.19 8.85 14.14
C LEU A 448 -2.07 9.80 14.61
N ASP A 449 -2.32 11.11 14.60
CA ASP A 449 -1.43 12.12 15.18
C ASP A 449 -1.30 11.96 16.71
N GLU A 450 -2.42 11.82 17.44
CA GLU A 450 -2.41 11.58 18.89
C GLU A 450 -1.62 10.33 19.30
N HIS A 451 -1.60 9.32 18.43
CA HIS A 451 -0.82 8.09 18.60
C HIS A 451 0.59 8.18 17.99
N GLU A 452 1.07 9.40 17.70
CA GLU A 452 2.42 9.70 17.20
C GLU A 452 2.77 8.91 15.92
N TYR A 453 1.75 8.66 15.09
CA TYR A 453 1.78 7.86 13.87
C TYR A 453 2.37 6.44 14.06
N ARG A 454 2.45 5.91 15.28
CA ARG A 454 3.12 4.64 15.59
C ARG A 454 2.59 3.46 14.76
N PRO A 455 1.26 3.28 14.56
CA PRO A 455 0.75 2.20 13.71
C PRO A 455 1.22 2.32 12.26
N PHE A 456 1.19 3.53 11.70
CA PHE A 456 1.62 3.80 10.33
C PHE A 456 3.14 3.59 10.17
N ARG A 457 3.95 4.07 11.12
CA ARG A 457 5.41 3.84 11.13
C ARG A 457 5.75 2.34 11.15
N ALA A 458 5.06 1.59 12.01
CA ALA A 458 5.28 0.15 12.13
C ALA A 458 4.89 -0.60 10.85
N LEU A 459 3.79 -0.18 10.19
CA LEU A 459 3.38 -0.68 8.88
C LEU A 459 4.47 -0.45 7.83
N ILE A 460 4.91 0.80 7.65
CA ILE A 460 5.92 1.15 6.63
C ILE A 460 7.25 0.42 6.89
N ARG A 461 7.68 0.32 8.15
CA ARG A 461 8.88 -0.44 8.52
C ARG A 461 8.75 -1.93 8.19
N ALA A 462 7.57 -2.52 8.40
CA ALA A 462 7.35 -3.94 8.15
C ALA A 462 7.46 -4.27 6.66
N VAL A 463 6.80 -3.48 5.79
CA VAL A 463 6.83 -3.71 4.33
C VAL A 463 8.23 -3.48 3.72
N LEU A 464 9.02 -2.57 4.29
CA LEU A 464 10.37 -2.25 3.81
C LEU A 464 11.48 -3.16 4.39
N ARG A 465 11.18 -4.00 5.38
CA ARG A 465 12.20 -4.77 6.11
C ARG A 465 13.05 -5.68 5.21
N HIS A 466 12.38 -6.35 4.27
CA HIS A 466 13.00 -7.29 3.32
C HIS A 466 12.73 -6.82 1.89
N ALA A 467 13.07 -5.57 1.60
CA ALA A 467 12.75 -4.90 0.35
C ALA A 467 13.90 -4.02 -0.14
N GLY A 468 14.00 -3.83 -1.46
CA GLY A 468 14.73 -2.70 -2.07
C GLY A 468 13.82 -1.60 -2.57
N GLY A 469 12.50 -1.76 -2.45
CA GLY A 469 11.54 -0.75 -2.81
C GLY A 469 10.15 -1.04 -2.29
N VAL A 470 9.31 -0.01 -2.27
CA VAL A 470 7.87 -0.14 -2.08
C VAL A 470 7.12 0.69 -3.12
N ARG A 471 6.17 0.07 -3.81
CA ARG A 471 5.09 0.76 -4.50
C ARG A 471 3.99 1.05 -3.48
N ILE A 472 3.58 2.31 -3.34
CA ILE A 472 2.45 2.71 -2.50
C ILE A 472 1.26 2.92 -3.42
N ASP A 473 0.30 2.03 -3.32
CA ASP A 473 -0.97 2.13 -4.03
C ASP A 473 -1.74 3.36 -3.55
N HIS A 474 -2.31 4.12 -4.49
CA HIS A 474 -3.00 5.36 -4.22
C HIS A 474 -2.23 6.28 -3.26
N ILE A 475 -1.00 6.68 -3.60
CA ILE A 475 -0.15 7.50 -2.70
C ILE A 475 -0.83 8.83 -2.32
N ILE A 476 -1.78 9.28 -3.14
CA ILE A 476 -2.63 10.43 -2.90
C ILE A 476 -3.42 10.31 -1.59
N GLY A 477 -3.74 9.09 -1.15
CA GLY A 477 -4.34 8.77 0.14
C GLY A 477 -3.54 9.27 1.36
N LEU A 478 -2.24 9.57 1.19
CA LEU A 478 -1.39 10.17 2.22
C LEU A 478 -1.52 11.71 2.31
N PHE A 479 -2.24 12.31 1.37
CA PHE A 479 -2.58 13.74 1.34
C PHE A 479 -4.06 13.96 1.63
N ARG A 480 -4.92 13.18 0.96
CA ARG A 480 -6.37 13.19 1.13
C ARG A 480 -6.95 11.87 0.66
N LEU A 481 -8.05 11.44 1.28
CA LEU A 481 -8.76 10.23 0.87
C LEU A 481 -10.25 10.52 0.74
N TRP A 482 -10.88 9.90 -0.26
CA TRP A 482 -12.32 10.03 -0.49
C TRP A 482 -13.07 9.13 0.49
N TRP A 483 -13.80 9.74 1.43
CA TRP A 483 -14.58 9.06 2.44
C TRP A 483 -16.05 9.01 2.03
N ILE A 484 -16.62 7.82 2.05
CA ILE A 484 -18.02 7.53 1.73
C ILE A 484 -18.72 7.13 3.02
N PRO A 485 -19.79 7.83 3.45
CA PRO A 485 -20.60 7.38 4.57
C PRO A 485 -21.16 5.97 4.33
N ARG A 486 -21.17 5.12 5.37
CA ARG A 486 -21.68 3.75 5.24
C ARG A 486 -23.12 3.76 4.72
N GLY A 487 -23.37 3.01 3.64
CA GLY A 487 -24.68 2.88 2.99
C GLY A 487 -24.97 3.95 1.93
N SER A 488 -24.08 4.91 1.71
CA SER A 488 -24.15 5.88 0.62
C SER A 488 -23.47 5.37 -0.65
N ALA A 489 -23.81 5.97 -1.79
CA ALA A 489 -23.12 5.69 -3.04
C ALA A 489 -21.73 6.38 -3.09
N PRO A 490 -20.76 5.89 -3.89
CA PRO A 490 -19.46 6.55 -4.05
C PRO A 490 -19.54 8.02 -4.49
N THR A 491 -20.61 8.41 -5.19
CA THR A 491 -20.91 9.78 -5.61
C THR A 491 -21.23 10.73 -4.43
N GLU A 492 -21.52 10.20 -3.26
CA GLU A 492 -21.94 10.94 -2.06
C GLU A 492 -20.83 11.03 -1.00
N GLY A 493 -19.58 10.80 -1.38
CA GLY A 493 -18.42 10.99 -0.51
C GLY A 493 -17.87 12.42 -0.48
N THR A 494 -16.76 12.59 0.25
CA THR A 494 -15.94 13.81 0.24
C THR A 494 -14.48 13.52 0.59
N TYR A 495 -13.57 14.42 0.25
CA TYR A 495 -12.16 14.31 0.65
C TYR A 495 -11.94 14.70 2.11
N VAL A 496 -11.20 13.86 2.84
CA VAL A 496 -10.63 14.17 4.16
C VAL A 496 -9.11 14.25 4.05
N ARG A 497 -8.52 15.34 4.54
CA ARG A 497 -7.08 15.61 4.45
C ARG A 497 -6.28 14.89 5.54
N TYR A 498 -5.08 14.47 5.17
CA TYR A 498 -4.05 13.93 6.04
C TYR A 498 -2.87 14.90 6.14
N ASP A 499 -2.11 14.77 7.23
CA ASP A 499 -0.82 15.44 7.36
C ASP A 499 0.23 14.72 6.48
N HIS A 500 0.34 15.18 5.24
CA HIS A 500 1.29 14.65 4.27
C HIS A 500 2.75 14.90 4.65
N GLU A 501 3.06 15.92 5.46
CA GLU A 501 4.43 16.13 5.96
C GLU A 501 4.82 14.99 6.89
N ALA A 502 3.91 14.60 7.79
CA ALA A 502 4.07 13.43 8.64
C ALA A 502 4.12 12.14 7.83
N MET A 503 3.10 11.87 7.02
CA MET A 503 2.93 10.56 6.38
C MET A 503 3.99 10.32 5.29
N ILE A 504 4.22 11.27 4.37
CA ILE A 504 5.29 11.12 3.37
C ILE A 504 6.66 11.17 4.03
N GLY A 505 6.84 12.01 5.06
CA GLY A 505 8.09 12.08 5.80
C GLY A 505 8.44 10.75 6.50
N ILE A 506 7.47 10.06 7.08
CA ILE A 506 7.63 8.72 7.67
C ILE A 506 7.99 7.69 6.60
N VAL A 507 7.30 7.72 5.44
CA VAL A 507 7.62 6.87 4.30
C VAL A 507 9.07 7.06 3.86
N ALA A 508 9.49 8.31 3.67
CA ALA A 508 10.85 8.65 3.26
C ALA A 508 11.88 8.25 4.32
N LEU A 509 11.59 8.44 5.61
CA LEU A 509 12.50 8.07 6.71
C LEU A 509 12.72 6.55 6.78
N GLU A 510 11.65 5.75 6.73
CA GLU A 510 11.77 4.29 6.79
C GLU A 510 12.38 3.73 5.50
N ALA A 511 12.09 4.32 4.32
CA ALA A 511 12.73 3.96 3.06
C ALA A 511 14.23 4.28 3.06
N HIS A 512 14.62 5.43 3.59
CA HIS A 512 16.03 5.80 3.77
C HIS A 512 16.75 4.78 4.66
N ARG A 513 16.13 4.40 5.79
CA ARG A 513 16.68 3.36 6.70
C ARG A 513 16.83 2.00 6.03
N ALA A 514 15.93 1.65 5.12
CA ALA A 514 15.98 0.40 4.36
C ALA A 514 16.93 0.45 3.15
N GLY A 515 17.38 1.64 2.74
CA GLY A 515 18.08 1.83 1.47
C GLY A 515 17.19 1.47 0.27
N ALA A 516 15.92 1.84 0.34
CA ALA A 516 14.88 1.44 -0.60
C ALA A 516 14.33 2.63 -1.42
N VAL A 517 13.86 2.35 -2.63
CA VAL A 517 13.08 3.33 -3.42
C VAL A 517 11.62 3.36 -2.98
N VAL A 518 10.95 4.48 -3.22
CA VAL A 518 9.49 4.61 -3.06
C VAL A 518 8.89 5.02 -4.39
N VAL A 519 7.96 4.22 -4.88
CA VAL A 519 7.13 4.51 -6.06
C VAL A 519 5.72 4.82 -5.58
N GLY A 520 5.26 6.05 -5.77
CA GLY A 520 3.87 6.42 -5.51
C GLY A 520 3.02 6.23 -6.75
N GLU A 521 1.97 5.42 -6.64
CA GLU A 521 0.94 5.39 -7.68
C GLU A 521 0.16 6.71 -7.63
N ASP A 522 0.35 7.52 -8.68
CA ASP A 522 -0.15 8.89 -8.79
C ASP A 522 -1.04 9.10 -10.03
N LEU A 523 -1.90 8.12 -10.30
CA LEU A 523 -2.90 8.14 -11.36
C LEU A 523 -4.26 8.66 -10.84
N GLY A 524 -5.20 8.89 -11.76
CA GLY A 524 -6.52 9.41 -11.46
C GLY A 524 -6.55 10.91 -11.14
N THR A 525 -7.40 11.31 -10.20
CA THR A 525 -7.65 12.73 -9.87
C THR A 525 -6.62 13.27 -8.86
N VAL A 526 -5.48 13.72 -9.38
CA VAL A 526 -4.35 14.23 -8.59
C VAL A 526 -4.26 15.75 -8.65
N GLU A 527 -4.15 16.40 -7.50
CA GLU A 527 -3.89 17.85 -7.45
C GLU A 527 -2.47 18.15 -7.96
N PRO A 528 -2.26 19.16 -8.83
CA PRO A 528 -0.95 19.39 -9.47
C PRO A 528 0.22 19.49 -8.48
N TRP A 529 0.02 20.20 -7.37
CA TRP A 529 1.06 20.40 -6.35
C TRP A 529 1.52 19.10 -5.68
N VAL A 530 0.71 18.04 -5.68
CA VAL A 530 1.05 16.75 -5.05
C VAL A 530 2.18 16.07 -5.83
N ARG A 531 2.15 16.12 -7.17
CA ARG A 531 3.22 15.58 -8.00
C ARG A 531 4.53 16.34 -7.80
N ASP A 532 4.46 17.67 -7.76
CA ASP A 532 5.61 18.52 -7.47
C ASP A 532 6.20 18.21 -6.09
N TYR A 533 5.33 18.06 -5.09
CA TYR A 533 5.74 17.71 -3.73
C TYR A 533 6.45 16.35 -3.68
N LEU A 534 5.88 15.30 -4.28
CA LEU A 534 6.49 13.96 -4.33
C LEU A 534 7.86 13.99 -5.00
N LEU A 535 7.99 14.71 -6.11
CA LEU A 535 9.26 14.91 -6.81
C LEU A 535 10.29 15.63 -5.92
N LEU A 536 9.89 16.71 -5.26
CA LEU A 536 10.75 17.48 -4.33
C LEU A 536 11.18 16.66 -3.11
N ARG A 537 10.38 15.67 -2.69
CA ARG A 537 10.76 14.71 -1.64
C ARG A 537 11.58 13.52 -2.17
N GLY A 538 11.80 13.42 -3.48
CA GLY A 538 12.57 12.35 -4.10
C GLY A 538 11.85 11.00 -4.14
N LEU A 539 10.52 11.02 -4.29
CA LEU A 539 9.67 9.83 -4.49
C LEU A 539 9.33 9.70 -5.98
N LEU A 540 9.41 8.47 -6.51
CA LEU A 540 9.10 8.19 -7.92
C LEU A 540 7.59 8.23 -8.15
N GLY A 541 7.13 8.83 -9.26
CA GLY A 541 5.75 8.67 -9.73
C GLY A 541 5.55 7.38 -10.54
N THR A 542 4.38 7.25 -11.15
CA THR A 542 4.02 6.18 -12.09
C THR A 542 3.55 6.71 -13.45
N SER A 543 4.03 6.12 -14.54
CA SER A 543 3.62 6.48 -15.91
C SER A 543 3.27 5.22 -16.67
N ILE A 544 2.02 5.10 -17.10
CA ILE A 544 1.51 3.94 -17.83
C ILE A 544 1.30 4.35 -19.28
N LEU A 545 1.92 3.63 -20.22
CA LEU A 545 1.97 4.00 -21.63
C LEU A 545 0.60 4.39 -22.21
N TRP A 546 -0.44 3.62 -21.92
CA TRP A 546 -1.79 3.88 -22.43
C TRP A 546 -2.40 5.21 -21.96
N PHE A 547 -1.88 5.81 -20.89
CA PHE A 547 -2.38 7.07 -20.31
C PHE A 547 -1.47 8.28 -20.61
N GLU A 548 -0.28 8.05 -21.17
CA GLU A 548 0.69 9.11 -21.48
C GLU A 548 0.36 9.76 -22.84
N LEU A 549 -0.54 10.74 -22.80
CA LEU A 549 -1.02 11.51 -23.95
C LEU A 549 -0.47 12.94 -23.93
N ASP A 550 -0.18 13.49 -25.11
CA ASP A 550 0.19 14.90 -25.30
C ASP A 550 -1.05 15.81 -25.23
N ARG A 551 -1.61 15.92 -24.02
CA ARG A 551 -2.83 16.71 -23.75
C ARG A 551 -2.70 18.20 -24.08
N ASP A 552 -1.48 18.73 -24.02
CA ASP A 552 -1.17 20.13 -24.38
C ASP A 552 -0.82 20.32 -25.87
N GLY A 553 -0.67 19.21 -26.61
CA GLY A 553 -0.27 19.20 -28.01
C GLY A 553 -1.37 18.66 -28.92
N ASN A 554 -1.05 17.60 -29.67
CA ASN A 554 -1.95 17.03 -30.67
C ASN A 554 -2.93 15.97 -30.12
N GLY A 555 -2.89 15.69 -28.81
CA GLY A 555 -3.71 14.66 -28.15
C GLY A 555 -3.28 13.21 -28.40
N GLY A 556 -2.21 12.97 -29.18
CA GLY A 556 -1.67 11.64 -29.43
C GLY A 556 -0.70 11.15 -28.34
N PRO A 557 0.03 10.05 -28.58
CA PRO A 557 1.06 9.54 -27.69
C PRO A 557 2.08 10.61 -27.26
N LEU A 558 2.38 10.67 -25.96
CA LEU A 558 3.39 11.59 -25.44
C LEU A 558 4.79 11.16 -25.94
N PRO A 559 5.56 12.06 -26.59
CA PRO A 559 6.93 11.77 -27.03
C PRO A 559 7.83 11.30 -25.87
N ALA A 560 8.62 10.25 -26.08
CA ALA A 560 9.37 9.57 -25.03
C ALA A 560 10.27 10.52 -24.20
N GLU A 561 10.89 11.51 -24.84
CA GLU A 561 11.75 12.51 -24.19
C GLU A 561 11.00 13.47 -23.25
N ARG A 562 9.68 13.55 -23.35
CA ARG A 562 8.82 14.38 -22.49
C ARG A 562 8.25 13.63 -21.29
N TRP A 563 8.50 12.32 -21.19
CA TRP A 563 8.07 11.54 -20.03
C TRP A 563 8.85 11.96 -18.79
N ARG A 564 8.26 11.70 -17.61
CA ARG A 564 8.86 12.07 -16.33
C ARG A 564 10.10 11.22 -16.04
N GLU A 565 11.21 11.87 -15.70
CA GLU A 565 12.45 11.18 -15.34
C GLU A 565 12.29 10.39 -14.03
N TYR A 566 11.80 11.04 -12.97
CA TYR A 566 11.69 10.43 -11.64
C TYR A 566 10.40 9.60 -11.51
N CYS A 567 10.34 8.52 -12.28
CA CYS A 567 9.15 7.70 -12.46
C CYS A 567 9.48 6.20 -12.61
N LEU A 568 8.55 5.35 -12.18
CA LEU A 568 8.40 3.98 -12.69
C LEU A 568 7.47 4.01 -13.89
N SER A 569 7.98 3.63 -15.06
CA SER A 569 7.21 3.59 -16.28
C SER A 569 6.95 2.15 -16.72
N SER A 570 5.74 1.84 -17.16
CA SER A 570 5.39 0.53 -17.71
C SER A 570 4.44 0.65 -18.88
N VAL A 571 4.33 -0.43 -19.68
CA VAL A 571 3.33 -0.48 -20.77
C VAL A 571 1.94 -0.67 -20.19
N THR A 572 1.79 -1.62 -19.26
CA THR A 572 0.51 -1.99 -18.65
C THR A 572 0.63 -2.12 -17.12
N THR A 573 -0.48 -2.39 -16.44
CA THR A 573 -0.56 -2.71 -15.00
C THR A 573 -1.35 -4.00 -14.80
N HIS A 574 -1.57 -4.39 -13.55
CA HIS A 574 -2.42 -5.54 -13.22
C HIS A 574 -3.92 -5.25 -13.31
N ASP A 575 -4.31 -3.97 -13.40
CA ASP A 575 -5.71 -3.51 -13.56
C ASP A 575 -6.12 -3.31 -15.02
N LEU A 576 -5.17 -3.44 -15.94
CA LEU A 576 -5.40 -3.46 -17.38
C LEU A 576 -5.18 -4.88 -17.90
N PRO A 577 -5.79 -5.26 -19.03
CA PRO A 577 -5.40 -6.49 -19.68
C PRO A 577 -3.89 -6.48 -20.01
N PRO A 578 -3.25 -7.65 -20.07
CA PRO A 578 -1.97 -7.78 -20.75
C PRO A 578 -2.02 -7.14 -22.13
N THR A 579 -0.89 -6.65 -22.62
CA THR A 579 -0.80 -5.90 -23.87
C THR A 579 -1.35 -6.69 -25.06
N ALA A 580 -1.14 -8.01 -25.11
CA ALA A 580 -1.73 -8.86 -26.15
C ALA A 580 -3.28 -8.81 -26.14
N GLY A 581 -3.90 -8.74 -24.95
CA GLY A 581 -5.35 -8.58 -24.79
C GLY A 581 -5.81 -7.14 -25.07
N TYR A 582 -5.00 -6.15 -24.68
CA TYR A 582 -5.27 -4.75 -24.97
C TYR A 582 -5.31 -4.49 -26.48
N LEU A 583 -4.30 -4.94 -27.24
CA LEU A 583 -4.24 -4.86 -28.71
C LEU A 583 -5.40 -5.58 -29.40
N ALA A 584 -5.99 -6.58 -28.74
CA ALA A 584 -7.15 -7.31 -29.24
C ALA A 584 -8.50 -6.67 -28.84
N ALA A 585 -8.49 -5.50 -28.18
CA ALA A 585 -9.64 -4.78 -27.63
C ALA A 585 -10.41 -5.55 -26.52
N ASP A 586 -9.74 -6.41 -25.77
CA ASP A 586 -10.40 -7.22 -24.73
C ASP A 586 -10.89 -6.37 -23.55
N HIS A 587 -10.23 -5.26 -23.24
CA HIS A 587 -10.70 -4.32 -22.21
C HIS A 587 -12.07 -3.72 -22.57
N VAL A 588 -12.35 -3.46 -23.85
CA VAL A 588 -13.67 -2.96 -24.28
C VAL A 588 -14.71 -4.08 -24.22
N ARG A 589 -14.41 -5.24 -24.81
CA ARG A 589 -15.37 -6.37 -24.84
C ARG A 589 -15.69 -6.92 -23.46
N LEU A 590 -14.70 -6.99 -22.57
CA LEU A 590 -14.92 -7.45 -21.21
C LEU A 590 -15.82 -6.48 -20.45
N ARG A 591 -15.54 -5.17 -20.49
CA ARG A 591 -16.40 -4.15 -19.88
C ARG A 591 -17.81 -4.15 -20.45
N ASP A 592 -17.97 -4.33 -21.76
CA ASP A 592 -19.29 -4.46 -22.41
C ASP A 592 -20.06 -5.67 -21.87
N SER A 593 -19.40 -6.84 -21.82
CA SER A 593 -20.03 -8.08 -21.33
C SER A 593 -20.47 -8.01 -19.86
N LEU A 594 -19.85 -7.10 -19.09
CA LEU A 594 -20.13 -6.86 -17.67
C LEU A 594 -21.05 -5.65 -17.45
N GLY A 595 -21.49 -4.96 -18.50
CA GLY A 595 -22.37 -3.80 -18.41
C GLY A 595 -21.70 -2.56 -17.80
N LEU A 596 -20.37 -2.44 -17.94
CA LEU A 596 -19.56 -1.37 -17.34
C LEU A 596 -19.31 -0.18 -18.29
N LEU A 597 -19.80 -0.25 -19.53
CA LEU A 597 -19.67 0.85 -20.49
C LEU A 597 -20.84 1.82 -20.36
N THR A 598 -20.54 3.12 -20.39
CA THR A 598 -21.56 4.18 -20.39
C THR A 598 -21.88 4.72 -21.77
N ARG A 599 -21.05 4.38 -22.77
CA ARG A 599 -21.26 4.65 -24.19
C ARG A 599 -21.49 3.34 -24.95
N PRO A 600 -22.10 3.38 -26.14
CA PRO A 600 -22.22 2.21 -27.00
C PRO A 600 -20.86 1.56 -27.27
N VAL A 601 -20.80 0.23 -27.21
CA VAL A 601 -19.57 -0.55 -27.45
C VAL A 601 -18.91 -0.24 -28.80
N ALA A 602 -19.69 0.10 -29.82
CA ALA A 602 -19.18 0.47 -31.13
C ALA A 602 -18.34 1.76 -31.10
N ASP A 603 -18.75 2.74 -30.30
CA ASP A 603 -18.04 4.02 -30.14
C ASP A 603 -16.76 3.82 -29.33
N GLU A 604 -16.81 2.98 -28.28
CA GLU A 604 -15.63 2.61 -27.49
C GLU A 604 -14.60 1.85 -28.34
N LEU A 605 -15.03 0.90 -29.17
CA LEU A 605 -14.15 0.16 -30.08
C LEU A 605 -13.54 1.06 -31.16
N GLU A 606 -14.24 2.10 -31.59
CA GLU A 606 -13.69 3.07 -32.55
C GLU A 606 -12.67 3.99 -31.88
N SER A 607 -12.94 4.46 -30.65
CA SER A 607 -11.98 5.22 -29.85
C SER A 607 -10.70 4.42 -29.61
N ASP A 608 -10.82 3.18 -29.14
CA ASP A 608 -9.68 2.28 -28.92
C ASP A 608 -8.86 2.05 -30.21
N ARG A 609 -9.54 1.84 -31.35
CA ARG A 609 -8.85 1.73 -32.65
C ARG A 609 -8.07 2.99 -33.01
N ALA A 610 -8.62 4.17 -32.74
CA ALA A 610 -7.94 5.43 -33.00
C ALA A 610 -6.71 5.62 -32.11
N ASP A 611 -6.82 5.30 -30.83
CA ASP A 611 -5.73 5.39 -29.85
C ASP A 611 -4.59 4.40 -30.20
N LEU A 612 -4.94 3.15 -30.53
CA LEU A 612 -3.99 2.16 -31.01
C LEU A 612 -3.33 2.57 -32.32
N ALA A 613 -4.09 3.12 -33.28
CA ALA A 613 -3.53 3.61 -34.54
C ALA A 613 -2.53 4.76 -34.31
N ALA A 614 -2.79 5.64 -33.35
CA ALA A 614 -1.88 6.72 -32.98
C ALA A 614 -0.57 6.17 -32.38
N TRP A 615 -0.64 5.19 -31.48
CA TRP A 615 0.53 4.49 -30.96
C TRP A 615 1.32 3.76 -32.05
N MET A 616 0.65 3.05 -32.95
CA MET A 616 1.31 2.36 -34.07
C MET A 616 1.99 3.34 -35.03
N ALA A 617 1.37 4.49 -35.29
CA ALA A 617 1.97 5.57 -36.06
C ALA A 617 3.21 6.15 -35.36
N GLU A 618 3.15 6.35 -34.05
CA GLU A 618 4.29 6.84 -33.26
C GLU A 618 5.46 5.84 -33.29
N LEU A 619 5.21 4.56 -33.04
CA LEU A 619 6.22 3.51 -33.10
C LEU A 619 6.90 3.42 -34.48
N ARG A 620 6.14 3.59 -35.57
CA ARG A 620 6.69 3.65 -36.94
C ARG A 620 7.50 4.94 -37.16
N ARG A 621 6.97 6.09 -36.74
CA ARG A 621 7.64 7.39 -36.85
C ARG A 621 9.01 7.37 -36.19
N VAL A 622 9.12 6.71 -35.04
CA VAL A 622 10.38 6.61 -34.29
C VAL A 622 11.23 5.39 -34.68
N GLY A 623 10.82 4.63 -35.69
CA GLY A 623 11.57 3.52 -36.28
C GLY A 623 11.66 2.26 -35.41
N LEU A 624 10.69 2.06 -34.50
CA LEU A 624 10.63 0.86 -33.63
C LEU A 624 9.73 -0.24 -34.18
N LEU A 625 8.85 0.10 -35.13
CA LEU A 625 7.94 -0.82 -35.79
C LEU A 625 8.01 -0.61 -37.31
N ALA A 626 7.99 -1.70 -38.09
CA ALA A 626 8.00 -1.62 -39.55
C ALA A 626 6.63 -1.20 -40.12
N ASP A 627 6.64 -0.64 -41.33
CA ASP A 627 5.42 -0.32 -42.05
C ASP A 627 4.62 -1.59 -42.36
N GLY A 628 3.33 -1.58 -42.01
CA GLY A 628 2.44 -2.72 -42.20
C GLY A 628 2.63 -3.88 -41.22
N GLU A 629 3.57 -3.80 -40.28
CA GLU A 629 3.71 -4.81 -39.22
C GLU A 629 2.50 -4.76 -38.27
N THR A 630 1.96 -5.94 -37.96
CA THR A 630 0.77 -6.15 -37.13
C THR A 630 0.90 -7.34 -36.17
N ASP A 631 2.00 -8.08 -36.22
CA ASP A 631 2.26 -9.16 -35.27
C ASP A 631 2.32 -8.63 -33.82
N SER A 632 1.54 -9.21 -32.92
CA SER A 632 1.40 -8.71 -31.55
C SER A 632 2.70 -8.79 -30.78
N GLU A 633 3.53 -9.82 -31.00
CA GLU A 633 4.84 -9.95 -30.36
C GLU A 633 5.78 -8.82 -30.80
N GLN A 634 5.81 -8.49 -32.10
CA GLN A 634 6.60 -7.36 -32.60
C GLN A 634 6.11 -6.02 -32.06
N VAL A 635 4.80 -5.81 -31.95
CA VAL A 635 4.23 -4.59 -31.38
C VAL A 635 4.57 -4.46 -29.91
N ILE A 636 4.44 -5.53 -29.12
CA ILE A 636 4.84 -5.54 -27.70
C ILE A 636 6.33 -5.19 -27.56
N LEU A 637 7.21 -5.83 -28.34
CA LEU A 637 8.64 -5.51 -28.33
C LEU A 637 8.90 -4.04 -28.68
N ALA A 638 8.17 -3.48 -29.66
CA ALA A 638 8.29 -2.08 -30.03
C ALA A 638 7.86 -1.13 -28.91
N LEU A 639 6.78 -1.43 -28.19
CA LEU A 639 6.30 -0.66 -27.03
C LEU A 639 7.33 -0.65 -25.90
N TYR A 640 7.92 -1.80 -25.57
CA TYR A 640 8.95 -1.87 -24.53
C TYR A 640 10.28 -1.22 -24.95
N ARG A 641 10.63 -1.24 -26.24
CA ARG A 641 11.75 -0.44 -26.77
C ARG A 641 11.46 1.06 -26.71
N TYR A 642 10.21 1.47 -26.91
CA TYR A 642 9.78 2.86 -26.76
C TYR A 642 9.92 3.31 -25.31
N LEU A 643 9.46 2.49 -24.36
CA LEU A 643 9.64 2.69 -22.93
C LEU A 643 11.12 2.88 -22.57
N GLY A 644 12.01 2.11 -23.21
CA GLY A 644 13.45 2.26 -23.10
C GLY A 644 14.02 3.62 -23.51
N ARG A 645 13.34 4.36 -24.41
CA ARG A 645 13.75 5.72 -24.85
C ARG A 645 13.32 6.84 -23.90
N THR A 646 12.45 6.55 -22.94
CA THR A 646 12.05 7.52 -21.93
C THR A 646 13.20 7.84 -20.97
N PRO A 647 13.22 9.01 -20.30
CA PRO A 647 14.19 9.30 -19.26
C PRO A 647 13.89 8.57 -17.93
N SER A 648 12.81 7.79 -17.84
CA SER A 648 12.33 7.18 -16.60
C SER A 648 13.42 6.36 -15.89
N ARG A 649 13.54 6.58 -14.58
CA ARG A 649 14.53 5.91 -13.71
C ARG A 649 14.26 4.41 -13.54
N LEU A 650 12.99 3.99 -13.50
CA LEU A 650 12.61 2.58 -13.38
C LEU A 650 11.69 2.17 -14.54
N LEU A 651 11.96 1.03 -15.18
CA LEU A 651 11.11 0.45 -16.21
C LEU A 651 10.50 -0.89 -15.73
N GLY A 652 9.17 -0.97 -15.70
CA GLY A 652 8.43 -2.17 -15.33
C GLY A 652 8.02 -3.00 -16.54
N VAL A 653 8.37 -4.28 -16.54
CA VAL A 653 7.97 -5.27 -17.54
C VAL A 653 6.94 -6.22 -16.96
N ALA A 654 5.72 -6.22 -17.49
CA ALA A 654 4.70 -7.16 -17.05
C ALA A 654 5.08 -8.59 -17.46
N LEU A 655 5.09 -9.53 -16.50
CA LEU A 655 5.41 -10.93 -16.80
C LEU A 655 4.42 -11.55 -17.80
N THR A 656 3.17 -11.11 -17.77
CA THR A 656 2.12 -11.51 -18.73
C THR A 656 2.49 -11.13 -20.16
N ASP A 657 3.04 -9.94 -20.39
CA ASP A 657 3.55 -9.52 -21.71
C ASP A 657 4.77 -10.34 -22.13
N ALA A 658 5.62 -10.72 -21.18
CA ALA A 658 6.82 -11.51 -21.43
C ALA A 658 6.49 -12.92 -21.95
N VAL A 659 5.34 -13.49 -21.58
CA VAL A 659 4.91 -14.83 -22.05
C VAL A 659 3.78 -14.79 -23.09
N GLY A 660 3.30 -13.60 -23.43
CA GLY A 660 2.19 -13.40 -24.37
C GLY A 660 0.82 -13.78 -23.80
N ASP A 661 0.66 -13.74 -22.47
CA ASP A 661 -0.65 -13.92 -21.84
C ASP A 661 -1.61 -12.84 -22.34
N ARG A 662 -2.89 -13.19 -22.45
CA ARG A 662 -3.97 -12.32 -22.90
C ARG A 662 -5.00 -12.05 -21.82
N ARG A 663 -5.00 -12.83 -20.74
CA ARG A 663 -6.07 -12.84 -19.74
C ARG A 663 -5.86 -11.72 -18.72
N THR A 664 -6.88 -10.89 -18.55
CA THR A 664 -6.92 -9.82 -17.55
C THR A 664 -6.82 -10.41 -16.14
N GLN A 665 -5.96 -9.86 -15.28
CA GLN A 665 -5.87 -10.32 -13.90
C GLN A 665 -6.98 -9.73 -13.01
N ASN A 666 -7.28 -8.44 -13.20
CA ASN A 666 -8.33 -7.73 -12.50
C ASN A 666 -9.11 -6.82 -13.45
N GLN A 667 -10.43 -6.83 -13.34
CA GLN A 667 -11.32 -5.86 -13.96
C GLN A 667 -11.85 -4.94 -12.85
N PRO A 668 -11.30 -3.71 -12.72
CA PRO A 668 -11.81 -2.74 -11.75
C PRO A 668 -13.33 -2.53 -11.89
N GLY A 669 -13.99 -2.31 -10.75
CA GLY A 669 -15.45 -2.16 -10.66
C GLY A 669 -16.23 -3.47 -10.63
N THR A 670 -15.55 -4.63 -10.50
CA THR A 670 -16.20 -5.94 -10.32
C THR A 670 -15.71 -6.66 -9.07
N THR A 671 -16.54 -7.55 -8.54
CA THR A 671 -16.22 -8.43 -7.41
C THR A 671 -16.14 -9.88 -7.88
N ASP A 672 -17.30 -10.49 -8.15
CA ASP A 672 -17.42 -11.91 -8.56
C ASP A 672 -17.95 -12.09 -9.99
N GLU A 673 -18.28 -10.99 -10.67
CA GLU A 673 -18.67 -10.99 -12.08
C GLU A 673 -17.50 -11.41 -13.00
N TYR A 674 -16.26 -11.24 -12.54
CA TYR A 674 -15.03 -11.72 -13.17
C TYR A 674 -14.17 -12.49 -12.13
N PRO A 675 -13.36 -13.50 -12.52
CA PRO A 675 -12.45 -14.19 -11.62
C PRO A 675 -11.23 -13.33 -11.25
N ASN A 676 -11.45 -12.12 -10.75
CA ASN A 676 -10.41 -11.18 -10.32
C ASN A 676 -9.43 -11.89 -9.39
N TRP A 677 -8.13 -11.66 -9.65
CA TRP A 677 -7.01 -12.20 -8.86
C TRP A 677 -6.93 -13.73 -8.82
N ARG A 678 -7.75 -14.43 -9.62
CA ARG A 678 -7.81 -15.90 -9.70
C ARG A 678 -7.32 -16.40 -11.06
N VAL A 679 -6.72 -15.55 -11.88
CA VAL A 679 -6.27 -15.92 -13.23
C VAL A 679 -4.83 -16.46 -13.17
N PRO A 680 -4.58 -17.73 -13.56
CA PRO A 680 -3.23 -18.29 -13.61
C PRO A 680 -2.43 -17.71 -14.78
N LEU A 681 -1.09 -17.74 -14.70
CA LEU A 681 -0.24 -17.35 -15.83
C LEU A 681 -0.42 -18.32 -17.00
N THR A 682 -0.68 -17.79 -18.18
CA THR A 682 -0.88 -18.57 -19.42
C THR A 682 -0.05 -18.02 -20.58
N GLY A 683 0.14 -18.85 -21.61
CA GLY A 683 0.68 -18.42 -22.90
C GLY A 683 -0.40 -17.81 -23.80
N PRO A 684 -0.06 -17.44 -25.05
CA PRO A 684 -1.03 -16.84 -25.98
C PRO A 684 -2.13 -17.80 -26.44
N ASP A 685 -1.93 -19.12 -26.26
CA ASP A 685 -2.91 -20.16 -26.53
C ASP A 685 -3.81 -20.47 -25.32
N GLY A 686 -3.65 -19.71 -24.23
CA GLY A 686 -4.36 -19.89 -22.97
C GLY A 686 -3.90 -21.12 -22.17
N GLN A 687 -2.85 -21.83 -22.60
CA GLN A 687 -2.32 -22.94 -21.83
C GLN A 687 -1.50 -22.43 -20.63
N PRO A 688 -1.59 -23.10 -19.46
CA PRO A 688 -0.78 -22.73 -18.30
C PRO A 688 0.72 -22.69 -18.60
N VAL A 689 1.38 -21.64 -18.14
CA VAL A 689 2.85 -21.50 -18.19
C VAL A 689 3.38 -21.60 -16.77
N LEU A 690 4.20 -22.61 -16.51
CA LEU A 690 4.87 -22.76 -15.21
C LEU A 690 6.16 -21.93 -15.17
N LEU A 691 6.64 -21.64 -13.96
CA LEU A 691 7.83 -20.84 -13.73
C LEU A 691 9.05 -21.35 -14.51
N GLU A 692 9.29 -22.67 -14.53
CA GLU A 692 10.45 -23.20 -15.25
C GLU A 692 10.28 -23.12 -16.78
N ASP A 693 9.04 -23.00 -17.28
CA ASP A 693 8.77 -22.78 -18.70
C ASP A 693 9.11 -21.33 -19.08
N VAL A 694 8.82 -20.35 -18.21
CA VAL A 694 9.24 -18.93 -18.36
C VAL A 694 10.74 -18.84 -18.57
N PHE A 695 11.53 -19.63 -17.82
CA PHE A 695 12.99 -19.58 -17.88
C PHE A 695 13.57 -19.92 -19.25
N THR A 696 12.79 -20.62 -20.07
CA THR A 696 13.17 -21.07 -21.42
C THR A 696 12.32 -20.45 -22.52
N ASP A 697 11.35 -19.59 -22.19
CA ASP A 697 10.47 -18.95 -23.15
C ASP A 697 11.24 -17.90 -23.98
N ARG A 698 11.17 -18.05 -25.31
CA ARG A 698 11.85 -17.16 -26.26
C ARG A 698 11.37 -15.71 -26.15
N ARG A 699 10.07 -15.49 -25.93
CA ARG A 699 9.47 -14.15 -25.81
C ARG A 699 9.94 -13.48 -24.54
N ALA A 700 9.98 -14.22 -23.43
CA ALA A 700 10.44 -13.69 -22.16
C ALA A 700 11.90 -13.21 -22.26
N ALA A 701 12.76 -14.05 -22.86
CA ALA A 701 14.15 -13.67 -23.13
C ALA A 701 14.24 -12.46 -24.09
N ALA A 702 13.47 -12.44 -25.18
CA ALA A 702 13.50 -11.36 -26.16
C ALA A 702 13.06 -10.01 -25.58
N LEU A 703 12.01 -10.02 -24.75
CA LEU A 703 11.49 -8.81 -24.10
C LEU A 703 12.46 -8.27 -23.04
N ALA A 704 13.02 -9.18 -22.22
CA ALA A 704 14.03 -8.83 -21.23
C ALA A 704 15.27 -8.20 -21.88
N GLU A 705 15.80 -8.81 -22.95
CA GLU A 705 16.94 -8.24 -23.68
C GLU A 705 16.60 -6.91 -24.38
N ALA A 706 15.37 -6.74 -24.88
CA ALA A 706 14.95 -5.48 -25.50
C ALA A 706 15.00 -4.31 -24.52
N VAL A 707 14.54 -4.51 -23.28
CA VAL A 707 14.55 -3.48 -22.24
C VAL A 707 15.96 -3.28 -21.69
N ARG A 708 16.68 -4.37 -21.40
CA ARG A 708 18.07 -4.32 -20.93
C ARG A 708 18.97 -3.55 -21.91
N ALA A 709 18.87 -3.83 -23.20
CA ALA A 709 19.66 -3.13 -24.22
C ALA A 709 19.30 -1.65 -24.33
N ALA A 710 18.05 -1.28 -24.05
CA ALA A 710 17.59 0.11 -24.15
C ALA A 710 17.99 0.98 -22.96
N ILE A 711 18.31 0.39 -21.80
CA ILE A 711 18.80 1.13 -20.62
C ILE A 711 20.31 0.98 -20.38
N ALA A 712 20.99 0.19 -21.21
CA ALA A 712 22.44 0.08 -21.15
C ALA A 712 23.08 1.46 -21.39
N PRO A 713 24.14 1.83 -20.63
CA PRO A 713 24.78 3.14 -20.72
C PRO A 713 25.33 3.50 -22.10
#